data_AF-B8CP19-F1
#
_entry.id   AF-B8CP19-F1
#
_cell.length_a   1.000
_cell.length_b   1.000
_cell.length_c   1.000
_cell.angle_alpha   90.00
_cell.angle_beta   90.00
_cell.angle_gamma   90.00
#
_symmetry.space_group_name_H-M   'P 1'
#
loop_
_entity.id
_entity.type
_entity.pdbx_description
1 polymer ?
#
loop_
_entity_poly.entity_id
_entity_poly.type
_entity_poly.pdbx_seq_one_letter_code
_entity_poly.pdbx_strand_id
1 'polypeptide(L)'
;MCSTQGASTSITDGQPICVSNNGTAYLSLAGANAHNSIAITTAHGSGDLSLYVGQGNWPSTATNSNASKSLNSGTNSECVIINNPSQYWLMIAITGSRTGASLSVDYGASSCRTSSGNGGGNTGYVTAPNNLTAVAAANSVNLTWSDNSNNEDSFVIQRSAPGASWATIATLTANTTRYTDTGVSANSTYYYTMHAKNSTNQSGWSRTITAITNDSTTTPPDPDPDPTPNPGSLADVCATETETTVTSLTDGVPVCVPGASQGFGFSVSTFNQNVSSIAFSTQHGLGNLTLAASANGWPKAGDDSIRSSSVGNTECVVLTQPKNGWNNVRLEGLFKGVSLVADFNATSCRVTPGAADPGNDGYDYNGVHVLVYPFRFPDQDLEFTTAQINAEMQKTKEYFTEQSYGNFNFTWEIKPKITMPNNHNYYNSDKTKWNPDYKEQLVNAGTDPNFPGEGTIIMVTAPPIGTESTYFINSQAGPPLMEIYTYKAGTIAHETGHALGLHHSMSIEGGNSTLNGNSNDKVTNYGNVFGLMGMGAHSLEEMNLMYKAYFNNWIDAADVPTVTQSGTYRIYSFNHGTASGHNAPGNIGLKIKSGDGDKTYWVEYRTMQKSEINTNPDNQLRTPLLQNGILINLQNYMDENAAPWYNHNSLLLDSTPNSRSSNWALEDFNDSPLQINQTFTDPWNGFSIYPVDKGGTLGTADAWIEVQVTIF
;
A
#
# COMPACT_ATOMS: atom_id res chain seq x y z
N MET A 1 30.84 -16.31 34.62
CA MET A 1 30.75 -15.68 33.28
C MET A 1 31.72 -14.50 33.19
N CYS A 2 31.63 -13.44 34.00
CA CYS A 2 32.60 -12.33 33.96
C CYS A 2 34.00 -12.60 34.53
N SER A 3 34.20 -13.79 35.08
CA SER A 3 35.51 -14.35 35.37
C SER A 3 36.21 -14.96 34.14
N THR A 4 35.47 -15.24 33.06
CA THR A 4 35.95 -16.01 31.90
C THR A 4 35.64 -15.37 30.54
N GLN A 5 34.84 -14.30 30.50
CA GLN A 5 34.41 -13.61 29.27
C GLN A 5 34.57 -12.09 29.43
N GLY A 6 34.90 -11.40 28.33
CA GLY A 6 34.95 -9.94 28.27
C GLY A 6 33.56 -9.30 28.21
N ALA A 7 33.50 -7.98 28.34
CA ALA A 7 32.24 -7.25 28.22
C ALA A 7 31.63 -7.40 26.82
N SER A 8 30.30 -7.53 26.75
CA SER A 8 29.54 -7.65 25.50
C SER A 8 28.44 -6.59 25.45
N THR A 9 28.09 -6.17 24.22
CA THR A 9 26.94 -5.30 23.95
C THR A 9 25.80 -6.05 23.24
N SER A 10 26.05 -7.28 22.79
CA SER A 10 25.04 -8.14 22.14
C SER A 10 24.24 -8.89 23.20
N ILE A 11 22.93 -8.66 23.23
CA ILE A 11 22.00 -9.27 24.18
C ILE A 11 21.23 -10.40 23.49
N THR A 12 21.06 -11.51 24.19
CA THR A 12 20.22 -12.64 23.75
C THR A 12 19.35 -13.08 24.91
N ASP A 13 18.10 -13.46 24.62
CA ASP A 13 17.13 -13.89 25.61
C ASP A 13 17.67 -15.02 26.50
N GLY A 14 17.47 -14.89 27.80
CA GLY A 14 17.87 -15.84 28.81
C GLY A 14 19.39 -15.95 29.06
N GLN A 15 20.23 -15.36 28.21
CA GLN A 15 21.68 -15.49 28.27
C GLN A 15 22.33 -14.27 28.94
N PRO A 16 23.02 -14.47 30.08
CA PRO A 16 23.66 -13.35 30.76
C PRO A 16 24.95 -12.94 30.03
N ILE A 17 25.20 -11.63 29.99
CA ILE A 17 26.39 -11.00 29.42
C ILE A 17 27.19 -10.20 30.46
N CYS A 18 28.48 -10.01 30.21
CA CYS A 18 29.28 -9.12 31.04
C CYS A 18 29.11 -7.68 30.66
N VAL A 19 28.90 -6.85 31.67
CA VAL A 19 28.84 -5.40 31.51
C VAL A 19 30.25 -4.83 31.70
N SER A 20 30.61 -3.81 30.93
CA SER A 20 31.87 -3.09 31.11
C SER A 20 31.99 -2.49 32.52
N ASN A 21 33.21 -2.50 33.05
CA ASN A 21 33.53 -1.94 34.37
C ASN A 21 33.58 -0.40 34.31
N ASN A 22 32.93 0.25 35.27
CA ASN A 22 32.90 1.71 35.49
C ASN A 22 32.40 2.56 34.29
N GLY A 23 31.89 3.75 34.56
CA GLY A 23 31.30 4.63 33.54
C GLY A 23 29.92 4.18 33.06
N THR A 24 29.42 4.78 31.98
CA THR A 24 28.11 4.43 31.40
C THR A 24 28.27 3.41 30.29
N ALA A 25 27.60 2.26 30.42
CA ALA A 25 27.44 1.30 29.33
C ALA A 25 26.09 1.52 28.64
N TYR A 26 26.10 1.51 27.32
CA TYR A 26 24.91 1.67 26.49
C TYR A 26 24.69 0.37 25.70
N LEU A 27 23.50 -0.21 25.82
CA LEU A 27 23.09 -1.41 25.09
C LEU A 27 21.73 -1.18 24.42
N SER A 28 21.42 -1.96 23.39
CA SER A 28 20.13 -1.93 22.73
C SER A 28 19.57 -3.34 22.55
N LEU A 29 18.25 -3.43 22.54
CA LEU A 29 17.50 -4.66 22.34
C LEU A 29 16.41 -4.43 21.28
N ALA A 30 16.43 -5.25 20.22
CA ALA A 30 15.47 -5.20 19.12
C ALA A 30 14.21 -6.04 19.42
N GLY A 31 13.15 -5.83 18.64
CA GLY A 31 11.95 -6.67 18.65
C GLY A 31 11.12 -6.61 19.95
N ALA A 32 11.33 -5.59 20.79
CA ALA A 32 10.73 -5.56 22.11
C ALA A 32 9.19 -5.55 22.07
N ASN A 33 8.60 -4.78 21.15
CA ASN A 33 7.15 -4.68 20.95
C ASN A 33 6.46 -5.98 20.49
N ALA A 34 7.20 -7.03 20.16
CA ALA A 34 6.65 -8.35 19.86
C ALA A 34 6.35 -9.17 21.13
N HIS A 35 6.68 -8.67 22.32
CA HIS A 35 6.54 -9.38 23.59
C HIS A 35 5.64 -8.64 24.58
N ASN A 36 4.88 -9.40 25.35
CA ASN A 36 3.95 -8.82 26.35
C ASN A 36 4.67 -8.26 27.59
N SER A 37 5.88 -8.73 27.89
CA SER A 37 6.73 -8.18 28.94
C SER A 37 8.20 -8.51 28.70
N ILE A 38 9.10 -7.76 29.33
CA ILE A 38 10.55 -7.96 29.27
C ILE A 38 11.13 -7.66 30.65
N ALA A 39 11.83 -8.61 31.26
CA ALA A 39 12.57 -8.39 32.49
C ALA A 39 14.07 -8.25 32.19
N ILE A 40 14.69 -7.21 32.77
CA ILE A 40 16.12 -6.94 32.64
C ILE A 40 16.72 -6.97 34.04
N THR A 41 17.63 -7.91 34.26
CA THR A 41 18.25 -8.14 35.57
C THR A 41 19.75 -7.91 35.48
N THR A 42 20.31 -7.17 36.43
CA THR A 42 21.75 -7.14 36.68
C THR A 42 22.06 -7.85 38.00
N ALA A 43 23.21 -8.50 38.08
CA ALA A 43 23.65 -9.18 39.29
C ALA A 43 25.17 -9.44 39.26
N HIS A 44 25.69 -9.83 40.43
CA HIS A 44 27.09 -10.23 40.66
C HIS A 44 28.12 -9.09 40.50
N GLY A 45 29.36 -9.37 40.92
CA GLY A 45 30.44 -8.39 40.94
C GLY A 45 30.49 -7.58 42.24
N SER A 46 31.14 -6.41 42.20
CA SER A 46 31.20 -5.46 43.31
C SER A 46 30.93 -4.03 42.85
N GLY A 47 30.51 -3.16 43.78
CA GLY A 47 30.20 -1.75 43.50
C GLY A 47 28.70 -1.47 43.45
N ASP A 48 28.35 -0.29 42.96
CA ASP A 48 26.98 0.23 42.86
C ASP A 48 26.70 0.66 41.42
N LEU A 49 25.62 0.14 40.83
CA LEU A 49 25.19 0.49 39.48
C LEU A 49 23.72 0.86 39.46
N SER A 50 23.33 1.67 38.48
CA SER A 50 21.92 1.96 38.20
C SER A 50 21.57 1.56 36.78
N LEU A 51 20.39 0.96 36.61
CA LEU A 51 19.86 0.51 35.33
C LEU A 51 18.72 1.41 34.88
N TYR A 52 18.81 1.91 33.64
CA TYR A 52 17.80 2.75 33.00
C TYR A 52 17.40 2.15 31.65
N VAL A 53 16.11 2.17 31.35
CA VAL A 53 15.56 1.60 30.11
C VAL A 53 14.61 2.60 29.47
N GLY A 54 14.93 3.02 28.24
CA GLY A 54 14.10 3.87 27.39
C GLY A 54 13.48 3.07 26.26
N GLN A 55 12.24 3.40 25.88
CA GLN A 55 11.57 2.81 24.72
C GLN A 55 11.75 3.74 23.51
N GLY A 56 12.40 3.26 22.45
CA GLY A 56 12.65 4.00 21.21
C GLY A 56 13.72 5.10 21.28
N ASN A 57 14.11 5.56 22.48
CA ASN A 57 15.09 6.64 22.69
C ASN A 57 16.07 6.29 23.82
N TRP A 58 17.31 6.77 23.72
CA TRP A 58 18.33 6.60 24.78
C TRP A 58 17.86 7.23 26.10
N PRO A 59 17.87 6.48 27.22
CA PRO A 59 17.41 6.99 28.49
C PRO A 59 18.35 8.07 29.04
N SER A 60 17.78 9.17 29.55
CA SER A 60 18.53 10.15 30.34
C SER A 60 18.91 9.53 31.69
N THR A 61 20.12 9.81 32.17
CA THR A 61 20.60 9.36 33.49
C THR A 61 20.45 10.45 34.56
N ALA A 62 19.80 11.56 34.23
CA ALA A 62 19.50 12.66 35.15
C ALA A 62 18.31 12.31 36.08
N THR A 63 18.14 13.10 37.15
CA THR A 63 17.10 12.89 38.18
C THR A 63 15.66 13.03 37.68
N ASN A 64 15.44 13.66 36.52
CA ASN A 64 14.14 13.90 35.88
C ASN A 64 13.93 13.07 34.60
N SER A 65 14.47 11.85 34.55
CA SER A 65 14.38 10.97 33.37
C SER A 65 13.00 10.34 33.22
N ASN A 66 12.48 10.29 31.98
CA ASN A 66 11.26 9.57 31.60
C ASN A 66 11.50 8.05 31.36
N ALA A 67 12.68 7.54 31.73
CA ALA A 67 13.04 6.14 31.56
C ALA A 67 12.52 5.28 32.73
N SER A 68 12.23 4.01 32.45
CA SER A 68 12.04 3.01 33.50
C SER A 68 13.38 2.80 34.21
N LYS A 69 13.41 3.05 35.52
CA LYS A 69 14.62 2.95 36.36
C LYS A 69 14.48 1.80 37.33
N SER A 70 15.61 1.19 37.69
CA SER A 70 15.67 0.18 38.73
C SER A 70 15.15 0.67 40.09
N LEU A 71 14.56 -0.26 40.84
CA LEU A 71 13.91 0.00 42.13
C LEU A 71 14.87 -0.16 43.33
N ASN A 72 16.03 -0.78 43.12
CA ASN A 72 17.05 -0.91 44.15
C ASN A 72 18.08 0.22 43.98
N SER A 73 18.73 0.62 45.07
CA SER A 73 19.79 1.63 45.03
C SER A 73 20.90 1.23 45.99
N GLY A 74 22.16 1.47 45.61
CA GLY A 74 23.32 1.09 46.43
C GLY A 74 23.79 -0.35 46.22
N THR A 75 23.40 -1.00 45.12
CA THR A 75 23.75 -2.41 44.84
C THR A 75 24.16 -2.62 43.38
N ASN A 76 24.60 -3.83 43.05
CA ASN A 76 24.78 -4.30 41.67
C ASN A 76 23.70 -5.30 41.24
N SER A 77 22.57 -5.32 41.95
CA SER A 77 21.45 -6.24 41.76
C SER A 77 20.18 -5.47 41.38
N GLU A 78 20.22 -4.86 40.19
CA GLU A 78 19.15 -4.01 39.68
C GLU A 78 18.18 -4.79 38.80
N CYS A 79 16.90 -4.41 38.85
CA CYS A 79 15.80 -5.04 38.13
C CYS A 79 14.91 -3.97 37.49
N VAL A 80 14.57 -4.15 36.21
CA VAL A 80 13.56 -3.37 35.49
C VAL A 80 12.66 -4.32 34.70
N ILE A 81 11.34 -4.13 34.77
CA ILE A 81 10.36 -4.87 33.99
C ILE A 81 9.62 -3.88 33.11
N ILE A 82 9.58 -4.14 31.80
CA ILE A 82 8.79 -3.38 30.84
C ILE A 82 7.59 -4.24 30.46
N ASN A 83 6.38 -3.78 30.76
CA ASN A 83 5.15 -4.43 30.35
C ASN A 83 4.64 -3.78 29.07
N ASN A 84 4.17 -4.61 28.12
CA ASN A 84 3.63 -4.21 26.82
C ASN A 84 4.46 -3.08 26.15
N PRO A 85 5.75 -3.32 25.89
CA PRO A 85 6.60 -2.35 25.19
C PRO A 85 5.97 -1.86 23.89
N SER A 86 5.90 -0.54 23.70
CA SER A 86 5.24 0.10 22.56
C SER A 86 6.19 0.42 21.41
N GLN A 87 7.48 0.16 21.57
CA GLN A 87 8.53 0.49 20.61
C GLN A 87 9.35 -0.75 20.28
N TYR A 88 9.76 -0.89 19.01
CA TYR A 88 10.58 -2.01 18.54
C TYR A 88 11.92 -2.10 19.26
N TRP A 89 12.49 -0.95 19.64
CA TRP A 89 13.79 -0.88 20.31
C TRP A 89 13.65 -0.51 21.79
N LEU A 90 14.35 -1.25 22.67
CA LEU A 90 14.71 -0.79 24.01
C LEU A 90 16.16 -0.33 24.06
N MET A 91 16.36 0.86 24.60
CA MET A 91 17.67 1.46 24.83
C MET A 91 18.00 1.38 26.32
N ILE A 92 19.13 0.77 26.65
CA ILE A 92 19.51 0.43 28.03
C ILE A 92 20.78 1.20 28.39
N ALA A 93 20.74 1.95 29.49
CA ALA A 93 21.92 2.60 30.06
C ALA A 93 22.21 2.05 31.46
N ILE A 94 23.47 1.69 31.69
CA ILE A 94 23.98 1.21 32.97
C ILE A 94 25.05 2.17 33.46
N THR A 95 24.79 2.85 34.57
CA THR A 95 25.69 3.84 35.16
C THR A 95 26.25 3.35 36.50
N GLY A 96 27.17 4.10 37.09
CA GLY A 96 27.75 3.80 38.40
C GLY A 96 29.08 3.05 38.34
N SER A 97 29.68 2.83 39.52
CA SER A 97 30.98 2.19 39.69
C SER A 97 30.78 0.71 39.97
N ARG A 98 31.24 -0.14 39.05
CA ARG A 98 30.99 -1.59 39.09
C ARG A 98 32.18 -2.36 38.56
N THR A 99 32.41 -3.55 39.11
CA THR A 99 33.42 -4.49 38.63
C THR A 99 32.83 -5.90 38.54
N GLY A 100 32.90 -6.52 37.36
CA GLY A 100 32.49 -7.91 37.15
C GLY A 100 30.97 -8.13 37.22
N ALA A 101 30.17 -7.10 36.94
CA ALA A 101 28.71 -7.19 36.91
C ALA A 101 28.22 -7.85 35.62
N SER A 102 27.13 -8.62 35.75
CA SER A 102 26.45 -9.28 34.64
C SER A 102 25.05 -8.73 34.43
N LEU A 103 24.55 -8.81 33.20
CA LEU A 103 23.19 -8.44 32.81
C LEU A 103 22.53 -9.60 32.07
N SER A 104 21.24 -9.86 32.33
CA SER A 104 20.41 -10.80 31.59
C SER A 104 19.10 -10.13 31.19
N VAL A 105 18.56 -10.55 30.05
CA VAL A 105 17.22 -10.17 29.58
C VAL A 105 16.38 -11.42 29.44
N ASP A 106 15.13 -11.34 29.87
CA ASP A 106 14.16 -12.44 29.80
C ASP A 106 12.85 -11.93 29.16
N TYR A 107 12.53 -12.40 27.95
CA TYR A 107 11.28 -12.08 27.26
C TYR A 107 10.08 -12.81 27.88
N GLY A 108 8.92 -12.14 27.93
CA GLY A 108 7.69 -12.68 28.53
C GLY A 108 7.74 -12.83 30.06
N ALA A 109 8.84 -12.46 30.71
CA ALA A 109 8.99 -12.55 32.15
C ALA A 109 8.21 -11.44 32.87
N SER A 110 7.45 -11.82 33.88
CA SER A 110 6.72 -10.90 34.77
C SER A 110 7.49 -10.60 36.07
N SER A 111 8.71 -11.14 36.21
CA SER A 111 9.61 -10.91 37.34
C SER A 111 11.08 -11.04 36.93
N CYS A 112 11.98 -10.34 37.63
CA CYS A 112 13.43 -10.44 37.41
C CYS A 112 14.05 -11.66 38.12
N ARG A 113 15.26 -12.04 37.71
CA ARG A 113 16.03 -13.12 38.35
C ARG A 113 16.47 -12.73 39.77
N THR A 114 16.63 -13.71 40.66
CA THR A 114 17.11 -13.49 42.04
C THR A 114 18.63 -13.72 42.17
N SER A 115 19.28 -13.04 43.13
CA SER A 115 20.73 -12.96 43.28
C SER A 115 21.42 -14.20 43.89
N SER A 116 20.67 -15.23 44.30
CA SER A 116 21.21 -16.39 45.02
C SER A 116 21.70 -17.54 44.13
N GLY A 117 21.67 -17.41 42.80
CA GLY A 117 22.24 -18.41 41.88
C GLY A 117 21.65 -19.83 41.99
N ASN A 118 20.59 -20.02 42.77
CA ASN A 118 19.85 -21.27 42.84
C ASN A 118 18.61 -21.12 41.97
N GLY A 119 18.47 -22.00 40.97
CA GLY A 119 17.48 -21.94 39.89
C GLY A 119 16.03 -22.02 40.35
N GLY A 120 15.52 -20.95 40.94
CA GLY A 120 14.12 -20.75 41.27
C GLY A 120 13.69 -19.37 40.80
N GLY A 121 13.15 -19.31 39.58
CA GLY A 121 12.65 -18.06 38.99
C GLY A 121 12.57 -18.07 37.47
N ASN A 122 13.28 -18.97 36.77
CA ASN A 122 12.91 -19.32 35.40
C ASN A 122 12.06 -20.59 35.48
N THR A 123 10.75 -20.43 35.68
CA THR A 123 9.82 -21.52 35.35
C THR A 123 10.13 -21.90 33.91
N GLY A 124 10.41 -23.18 33.64
CA GLY A 124 10.59 -23.72 32.29
C GLY A 124 9.32 -23.58 31.47
N TYR A 125 8.87 -22.36 31.25
CA TYR A 125 7.72 -22.02 30.46
C TYR A 125 8.13 -22.23 29.02
N VAL A 126 7.55 -23.28 28.44
CA VAL A 126 7.67 -23.58 27.03
C VAL A 126 6.46 -22.93 26.37
N THR A 127 6.69 -22.02 25.44
CA THR A 127 5.62 -21.26 24.79
C THR A 127 4.94 -22.14 23.73
N ALA A 128 3.61 -22.16 23.72
CA ALA A 128 2.89 -22.98 22.77
C ALA A 128 3.23 -22.56 21.32
N PRO A 129 3.43 -23.52 20.41
CA PRO A 129 3.46 -23.21 18.99
C PRO A 129 2.13 -22.54 18.60
N ASN A 130 2.22 -21.52 17.77
CA ASN A 130 1.06 -20.86 17.18
C ASN A 130 1.11 -21.00 15.66
N ASN A 131 0.10 -20.46 14.98
CA ASN A 131 -0.03 -20.55 13.52
C ASN A 131 0.07 -22.00 12.99
N LEU A 132 -0.41 -22.99 13.77
CA LEU A 132 -0.55 -24.35 13.26
C LEU A 132 -1.52 -24.32 12.07
N THR A 133 -1.06 -24.76 10.91
CA THR A 133 -1.85 -24.89 9.68
C THR A 133 -1.73 -26.31 9.12
N ALA A 134 -2.72 -26.72 8.31
CA ALA A 134 -2.76 -28.01 7.66
C ALA A 134 -3.12 -27.85 6.18
N VAL A 135 -2.32 -28.44 5.29
CA VAL A 135 -2.61 -28.58 3.87
C VAL A 135 -2.83 -30.05 3.57
N ALA A 136 -4.05 -30.43 3.18
CA ALA A 136 -4.44 -31.81 2.96
C ALA A 136 -4.35 -32.20 1.47
N ALA A 137 -3.78 -33.36 1.20
CA ALA A 137 -3.87 -34.09 -0.06
C ALA A 137 -4.78 -35.32 0.12
N ALA A 138 -4.86 -36.20 -0.87
CA ALA A 138 -5.69 -37.40 -0.78
C ALA A 138 -5.23 -38.36 0.36
N ASN A 139 -3.93 -38.64 0.48
CA ASN A 139 -3.42 -39.60 1.49
C ASN A 139 -2.33 -38.99 2.40
N SER A 140 -2.28 -37.66 2.51
CA SER A 140 -1.35 -36.98 3.42
C SER A 140 -1.88 -35.64 3.89
N VAL A 141 -1.42 -35.17 5.05
CA VAL A 141 -1.63 -33.81 5.55
C VAL A 141 -0.29 -33.19 5.94
N ASN A 142 0.09 -32.08 5.31
CA ASN A 142 1.26 -31.30 5.67
C ASN A 142 0.89 -30.26 6.74
N LEU A 143 1.53 -30.35 7.90
CA LEU A 143 1.39 -29.44 9.02
C LEU A 143 2.58 -28.48 9.06
N THR A 144 2.32 -27.19 9.28
CA THR A 144 3.36 -26.19 9.59
C THR A 144 2.94 -25.35 10.78
N TRP A 145 3.90 -24.83 11.55
CA TRP A 145 3.66 -23.99 12.71
C TRP A 145 4.83 -23.04 12.96
N SER A 146 4.58 -21.98 13.72
CA SER A 146 5.65 -21.12 14.23
C SER A 146 6.15 -21.66 15.56
N ASP A 147 7.46 -21.84 15.65
CA ASP A 147 8.13 -22.11 16.92
C ASP A 147 8.24 -20.81 17.72
N ASN A 148 7.58 -20.78 18.87
CA ASN A 148 7.64 -19.65 19.81
C ASN A 148 8.42 -20.00 21.07
N SER A 149 8.97 -21.22 21.13
CA SER A 149 9.85 -21.67 22.18
C SER A 149 11.29 -21.57 21.68
N ASN A 150 12.18 -21.27 22.61
CA ASN A 150 13.63 -21.31 22.41
C ASN A 150 14.30 -22.25 23.43
N ASN A 151 13.47 -23.02 24.14
CA ASN A 151 13.80 -23.84 25.30
C ASN A 151 13.04 -25.18 25.29
N GLU A 152 12.43 -25.55 24.16
CA GLU A 152 11.78 -26.81 23.89
C GLU A 152 12.80 -27.87 23.46
N ASP A 153 12.62 -29.09 23.94
CA ASP A 153 13.40 -30.24 23.47
C ASP A 153 12.68 -30.95 22.30
N SER A 154 11.35 -30.77 22.22
CA SER A 154 10.51 -31.47 21.25
C SER A 154 9.13 -30.83 21.01
N PHE A 155 8.53 -31.16 19.87
CA PHE A 155 7.11 -30.92 19.55
C PHE A 155 6.32 -32.21 19.53
N VAL A 156 5.17 -32.25 20.20
CA VAL A 156 4.27 -33.41 20.22
C VAL A 156 3.02 -33.09 19.41
N ILE A 157 2.78 -33.84 18.34
CA ILE A 157 1.64 -33.65 17.44
C ILE A 157 0.58 -34.71 17.70
N GLN A 158 -0.67 -34.26 17.87
CA GLN A 158 -1.82 -35.14 17.99
C GLN A 158 -2.80 -34.97 16.84
N ARG A 159 -3.45 -36.08 16.50
CA ARG A 159 -4.54 -36.17 15.52
C ARG A 159 -5.75 -36.84 16.13
N SER A 160 -6.95 -36.40 15.75
CA SER A 160 -8.20 -37.10 16.01
C SER A 160 -9.09 -37.13 14.75
N ALA A 161 -9.88 -38.19 14.59
CA ALA A 161 -10.98 -38.24 13.63
C ALA A 161 -12.30 -37.79 14.31
N PRO A 162 -13.34 -37.40 13.55
CA PRO A 162 -14.64 -37.05 14.13
C PRO A 162 -15.18 -38.11 15.09
N GLY A 163 -15.32 -37.74 16.36
CA GLY A 163 -15.81 -38.62 17.43
C GLY A 163 -14.78 -39.61 18.01
N ALA A 164 -13.52 -39.57 17.57
CA ALA A 164 -12.44 -40.42 18.10
C ALA A 164 -11.64 -39.72 19.22
N SER A 165 -10.86 -40.50 19.97
CA SER A 165 -9.87 -39.96 20.92
C SER A 165 -8.63 -39.44 20.19
N TRP A 166 -7.98 -38.43 20.77
CA TRP A 166 -6.71 -37.89 20.27
C TRP A 166 -5.59 -38.92 20.40
N ALA A 167 -4.82 -39.11 19.32
CA ALA A 167 -3.63 -39.97 19.28
C ALA A 167 -2.39 -39.14 18.93
N THR A 168 -1.27 -39.40 19.59
CA THR A 168 0.02 -38.80 19.23
C THR A 168 0.53 -39.48 17.97
N ILE A 169 0.74 -38.69 16.91
CA ILE A 169 1.20 -39.18 15.61
C ILE A 169 2.68 -38.88 15.36
N ALA A 170 3.26 -37.91 16.08
CA ALA A 170 4.68 -37.59 15.99
C ALA A 170 5.21 -36.93 17.27
N THR A 171 6.49 -37.16 17.53
CA THR A 171 7.31 -36.35 18.45
C THR A 171 8.56 -35.93 17.70
N LEU A 172 8.72 -34.62 17.49
CA LEU A 172 9.75 -34.03 16.64
C LEU A 172 10.78 -33.32 17.50
N THR A 173 12.01 -33.21 17.03
CA THR A 173 13.08 -32.52 17.75
C THR A 173 12.82 -31.01 17.84
N ALA A 174 13.49 -30.34 18.78
CA ALA A 174 13.53 -28.88 18.91
C ALA A 174 13.70 -28.15 17.56
N ASN A 175 13.17 -26.93 17.44
CA ASN A 175 13.20 -26.08 16.26
C ASN A 175 12.55 -26.67 14.98
N THR A 176 11.85 -27.81 15.07
CA THR A 176 11.08 -28.33 13.92
C THR A 176 9.83 -27.49 13.73
N THR A 177 9.55 -27.04 12.51
CA THR A 177 8.38 -26.21 12.17
C THR A 177 7.45 -26.83 11.13
N ARG A 178 7.72 -28.08 10.72
CA ARG A 178 6.91 -28.81 9.72
C ARG A 178 6.83 -30.31 9.98
N TYR A 179 5.71 -30.93 9.59
CA TYR A 179 5.49 -32.37 9.67
C TYR A 179 4.49 -32.85 8.62
N THR A 180 4.74 -34.00 7.98
CA THR A 180 3.81 -34.62 7.05
C THR A 180 3.20 -35.87 7.68
N ASP A 181 1.88 -35.87 7.85
CA ASP A 181 1.12 -37.04 8.26
C ASP A 181 0.67 -37.84 7.04
N THR A 182 1.24 -39.03 6.83
CA THR A 182 0.87 -39.96 5.74
C THR A 182 -0.09 -41.06 6.20
N GLY A 183 -0.56 -41.03 7.46
CA GLY A 183 -1.43 -42.05 8.04
C GLY A 183 -2.92 -41.75 7.91
N VAL A 184 -3.31 -40.94 6.92
CA VAL A 184 -4.68 -40.46 6.67
C VAL A 184 -5.27 -41.12 5.44
N SER A 185 -6.59 -41.32 5.45
CA SER A 185 -7.35 -41.80 4.30
C SER A 185 -7.91 -40.62 3.50
N ALA A 186 -8.14 -40.82 2.21
CA ALA A 186 -8.84 -39.85 1.35
C ALA A 186 -10.27 -39.57 1.78
N ASN A 187 -10.78 -38.42 1.34
CA ASN A 187 -12.14 -37.92 1.61
C ASN A 187 -12.54 -38.03 3.09
N SER A 188 -11.61 -37.70 3.99
CA SER A 188 -11.76 -37.90 5.44
C SER A 188 -11.36 -36.64 6.21
N THR A 189 -12.15 -36.31 7.22
CA THR A 189 -11.86 -35.18 8.12
C THR A 189 -10.95 -35.61 9.26
N TYR A 190 -9.96 -34.79 9.57
CA TYR A 190 -9.05 -34.94 10.71
C TYR A 190 -8.89 -33.63 11.46
N TYR A 191 -8.64 -33.72 12.75
CA TYR A 191 -8.31 -32.59 13.63
C TYR A 191 -6.87 -32.73 14.10
N TYR A 192 -6.12 -31.62 14.14
CA TYR A 192 -4.74 -31.57 14.61
C TYR A 192 -4.55 -30.54 15.71
N THR A 193 -3.70 -30.85 16.67
CA THR A 193 -3.20 -29.94 17.70
C THR A 193 -1.79 -30.35 18.10
N MET A 194 -1.01 -29.43 18.68
CA MET A 194 0.32 -29.73 19.17
C MET A 194 0.73 -28.90 20.37
N HIS A 195 1.77 -29.33 21.06
CA HIS A 195 2.43 -28.54 22.09
C HIS A 195 3.94 -28.71 21.98
N ALA A 196 4.67 -27.72 22.47
CA ALA A 196 6.11 -27.78 22.67
C ALA A 196 6.40 -28.34 24.08
N LYS A 197 7.48 -29.08 24.23
CA LYS A 197 7.85 -29.74 25.49
C LYS A 197 9.35 -29.72 25.69
N ASN A 198 9.77 -29.56 26.94
CA ASN A 198 11.14 -29.83 27.40
C ASN A 198 11.18 -30.92 28.48
N SER A 199 12.37 -31.18 29.01
CA SER A 199 12.64 -32.23 30.01
C SER A 199 11.83 -32.10 31.30
N THR A 200 11.26 -30.93 31.59
CA THR A 200 10.56 -30.64 32.87
C THR A 200 9.15 -30.08 32.71
N ASN A 201 8.78 -29.53 31.55
CA ASN A 201 7.54 -28.79 31.32
C ASN A 201 6.99 -28.99 29.89
N GLN A 202 5.69 -28.73 29.71
CA GLN A 202 5.01 -28.70 28.42
C GLN A 202 4.23 -27.40 28.29
N SER A 203 4.12 -26.88 27.07
CA SER A 203 3.31 -25.71 26.76
C SER A 203 1.80 -26.03 26.84
N GLY A 204 0.97 -24.99 26.74
CA GLY A 204 -0.42 -25.18 26.32
C GLY A 204 -0.50 -25.80 24.91
N TRP A 205 -1.66 -26.33 24.57
CA TRP A 205 -1.94 -26.80 23.21
C TRP A 205 -2.11 -25.62 22.25
N SER A 206 -1.67 -25.80 21.01
CA SER A 206 -2.01 -24.93 19.89
C SER A 206 -3.52 -24.93 19.66
N ARG A 207 -4.01 -23.95 18.89
CA ARG A 207 -5.39 -24.01 18.39
C ARG A 207 -5.60 -25.34 17.62
N THR A 208 -6.72 -26.00 17.88
CA THR A 208 -7.12 -27.15 17.07
C THR A 208 -7.46 -26.69 15.66
N ILE A 209 -6.90 -27.35 14.66
CA ILE A 209 -7.22 -27.11 13.26
C ILE A 209 -7.89 -28.32 12.63
N THR A 210 -8.69 -28.08 11.60
CA THR A 210 -9.39 -29.11 10.84
C THR A 210 -8.73 -29.24 9.47
N ALA A 211 -8.50 -30.47 9.02
CA ALA A 211 -8.06 -30.81 7.67
C ALA A 211 -9.07 -31.78 7.05
N ILE A 212 -9.40 -31.59 5.78
CA ILE A 212 -10.27 -32.49 5.02
C ILE A 212 -9.43 -33.01 3.86
N THR A 213 -9.12 -34.30 3.85
CA THR A 213 -8.35 -34.92 2.77
C THR A 213 -9.18 -35.00 1.50
N ASN A 214 -8.52 -34.79 0.36
CA ASN A 214 -9.20 -34.77 -0.94
C ASN A 214 -9.68 -36.17 -1.34
N ASP A 215 -10.61 -36.24 -2.28
CA ASP A 215 -11.10 -37.53 -2.80
C ASP A 215 -9.98 -38.32 -3.50
N SER A 216 -10.04 -39.64 -3.42
CA SER A 216 -9.17 -40.53 -4.20
C SER A 216 -9.71 -40.63 -5.62
N THR A 217 -9.73 -39.53 -6.36
CA THR A 217 -9.99 -39.61 -7.79
C THR A 217 -8.77 -40.25 -8.45
N THR A 218 -8.97 -41.44 -9.03
CA THR A 218 -8.01 -42.02 -9.97
C THR A 218 -7.99 -41.12 -11.20
N THR A 219 -7.09 -40.15 -11.23
CA THR A 219 -6.68 -39.53 -12.48
C THR A 219 -6.01 -40.60 -13.36
N PRO A 220 -6.23 -40.60 -14.69
CA PRO A 220 -5.48 -41.44 -15.61
C PRO A 220 -3.97 -41.22 -15.43
N PRO A 221 -3.12 -42.22 -15.69
CA PRO A 221 -1.69 -42.12 -15.42
C PRO A 221 -1.10 -40.96 -16.21
N ASP A 222 -0.57 -39.99 -15.48
CA ASP A 222 0.38 -39.01 -16.00
C ASP A 222 1.63 -39.78 -16.47
N PRO A 223 1.97 -39.75 -17.77
CA PRO A 223 3.22 -40.27 -18.25
C PRO A 223 4.23 -39.13 -18.32
N ASP A 224 4.68 -38.60 -17.17
CA ASP A 224 6.02 -38.02 -17.11
C ASP A 224 6.59 -38.10 -15.69
N PRO A 225 7.64 -38.91 -15.45
CA PRO A 225 8.42 -38.77 -14.24
C PRO A 225 9.16 -37.44 -14.31
N ASP A 226 8.82 -36.52 -13.41
CA ASP A 226 9.64 -35.40 -12.94
C ASP A 226 11.00 -35.29 -13.66
N PRO A 227 11.11 -34.47 -14.72
CA PRO A 227 12.42 -34.09 -15.18
C PRO A 227 12.93 -33.13 -14.12
N THR A 228 13.97 -33.57 -13.40
CA THR A 228 14.99 -32.75 -12.74
C THR A 228 14.72 -31.24 -12.83
N PRO A 229 14.61 -30.50 -11.70
CA PRO A 229 14.15 -29.12 -11.68
C PRO A 229 14.78 -28.33 -12.81
N ASN A 230 13.97 -27.96 -13.81
CA ASN A 230 14.40 -27.10 -14.89
C ASN A 230 14.83 -25.78 -14.24
N PRO A 231 16.09 -25.34 -14.38
CA PRO A 231 16.54 -24.07 -13.82
C PRO A 231 15.79 -22.84 -14.39
N GLY A 232 14.93 -23.04 -15.39
CA GLY A 232 14.17 -21.99 -16.09
C GLY A 232 12.66 -22.01 -15.91
N SER A 233 12.09 -22.45 -14.78
CA SER A 233 10.67 -22.20 -14.45
C SER A 233 10.48 -21.77 -12.99
N LEU A 234 9.62 -20.79 -12.73
CA LEU A 234 9.33 -20.29 -11.39
C LEU A 234 8.15 -21.06 -10.75
N ALA A 235 8.42 -21.73 -9.63
CA ALA A 235 7.39 -22.48 -8.89
C ALA A 235 6.33 -21.55 -8.29
N ASP A 236 5.07 -22.03 -8.24
CA ASP A 236 3.98 -21.33 -7.55
C ASP A 236 4.08 -21.56 -6.04
N VAL A 237 4.93 -20.77 -5.38
CA VAL A 237 5.08 -20.84 -3.93
C VAL A 237 3.85 -20.32 -3.20
N CYS A 238 3.04 -19.46 -3.80
CA CYS A 238 1.80 -18.98 -3.20
C CYS A 238 0.70 -20.04 -3.12
N ALA A 239 0.77 -21.10 -3.92
CA ALA A 239 -0.12 -22.26 -3.80
C ALA A 239 0.23 -23.14 -2.58
N THR A 240 1.47 -23.10 -2.10
CA THR A 240 1.97 -24.04 -1.07
C THR A 240 2.45 -23.38 0.20
N GLU A 241 2.69 -22.06 0.18
CA GLU A 241 3.24 -21.27 1.28
C GLU A 241 2.32 -20.10 1.59
N THR A 242 2.37 -19.61 2.83
CA THR A 242 1.70 -18.36 3.21
C THR A 242 2.46 -17.15 2.68
N GLU A 243 1.75 -16.03 2.52
CA GLU A 243 2.34 -14.74 2.17
C GLU A 243 3.54 -14.41 3.07
N THR A 244 4.63 -13.95 2.45
CA THR A 244 5.89 -13.74 3.14
C THR A 244 5.88 -12.48 3.99
N THR A 245 6.56 -12.53 5.14
CA THR A 245 6.82 -11.38 5.99
C THR A 245 8.25 -10.85 5.84
N VAL A 246 9.08 -11.50 5.00
CA VAL A 246 10.46 -11.09 4.78
C VAL A 246 10.49 -9.84 3.91
N THR A 247 11.46 -8.96 4.16
CA THR A 247 11.68 -7.73 3.40
C THR A 247 12.96 -7.79 2.56
N SER A 248 13.60 -8.96 2.51
CA SER A 248 14.83 -9.19 1.74
C SER A 248 14.78 -10.50 0.97
N LEU A 249 15.17 -10.48 -0.31
CA LEU A 249 15.27 -11.69 -1.13
C LEU A 249 16.64 -12.34 -1.00
N THR A 250 16.65 -13.66 -1.10
CA THR A 250 17.86 -14.49 -1.14
C THR A 250 18.01 -15.06 -2.55
N ASP A 251 19.25 -15.19 -3.00
CA ASP A 251 19.59 -15.76 -4.30
C ASP A 251 18.89 -17.10 -4.53
N GLY A 252 18.11 -17.15 -5.60
CA GLY A 252 17.43 -18.33 -6.11
C GLY A 252 16.23 -18.83 -5.30
N VAL A 253 15.88 -18.17 -4.19
CA VAL A 253 14.78 -18.58 -3.30
C VAL A 253 13.51 -17.81 -3.64
N PRO A 254 12.47 -18.46 -4.20
CA PRO A 254 11.19 -17.82 -4.45
C PRO A 254 10.44 -17.54 -3.13
N VAL A 255 9.64 -16.48 -3.11
CA VAL A 255 8.76 -16.10 -2.00
C VAL A 255 7.35 -15.79 -2.49
N CYS A 256 6.34 -16.11 -1.67
CA CYS A 256 4.97 -15.69 -1.93
C CYS A 256 4.77 -14.23 -1.52
N VAL A 257 4.51 -13.33 -2.45
CA VAL A 257 4.32 -11.91 -2.18
C VAL A 257 2.90 -11.66 -1.63
N PRO A 258 2.75 -10.89 -0.52
CA PRO A 258 1.44 -10.50 -0.02
C PRO A 258 0.60 -9.78 -1.07
N GLY A 259 -0.71 -10.00 -1.05
CA GLY A 259 -1.63 -9.20 -1.86
C GLY A 259 -1.46 -7.71 -1.56
N ALA A 260 -1.31 -6.90 -2.61
CA ALA A 260 -1.05 -5.48 -2.50
C ALA A 260 -1.89 -4.70 -3.51
N SER A 261 -2.32 -3.53 -3.08
CA SER A 261 -3.00 -2.53 -3.93
C SER A 261 -2.19 -1.26 -4.12
N GLN A 262 -1.05 -1.13 -3.42
CA GLN A 262 -0.18 0.04 -3.52
C GLN A 262 1.28 -0.26 -3.90
N GLY A 263 1.77 -1.42 -3.48
CA GLY A 263 3.09 -1.90 -3.84
C GLY A 263 3.83 -2.49 -2.65
N PHE A 264 4.76 -3.38 -2.98
CA PHE A 264 5.56 -4.13 -2.04
C PHE A 264 7.01 -4.12 -2.52
N GLY A 265 7.94 -3.97 -1.58
CA GLY A 265 9.35 -3.80 -1.89
C GLY A 265 10.22 -4.83 -1.19
N PHE A 266 11.25 -5.31 -1.88
CA PHE A 266 12.28 -6.15 -1.28
C PHE A 266 13.66 -5.59 -1.50
N SER A 267 14.50 -5.72 -0.47
CA SER A 267 15.93 -5.46 -0.55
C SER A 267 16.70 -6.71 -0.96
N VAL A 268 17.82 -6.54 -1.63
CA VAL A 268 18.73 -7.62 -2.04
C VAL A 268 20.16 -7.25 -1.66
N SER A 269 20.76 -8.05 -0.78
CA SER A 269 22.12 -7.86 -0.31
C SER A 269 23.11 -8.63 -1.18
N THR A 270 24.08 -7.92 -1.76
CA THR A 270 25.21 -8.50 -2.48
C THR A 270 26.55 -8.23 -1.78
N PHE A 271 26.54 -7.79 -0.51
CA PHE A 271 27.75 -7.49 0.25
C PHE A 271 28.72 -8.68 0.25
N ASN A 272 29.96 -8.43 -0.15
CA ASN A 272 31.04 -9.42 -0.20
C ASN A 272 30.78 -10.58 -1.17
N GLN A 273 29.89 -10.39 -2.16
CA GLN A 273 29.58 -11.37 -3.19
C GLN A 273 29.99 -10.83 -4.57
N ASN A 274 30.49 -11.72 -5.42
CA ASN A 274 30.80 -11.38 -6.81
C ASN A 274 29.53 -11.56 -7.65
N VAL A 275 28.70 -10.53 -7.68
CA VAL A 275 27.43 -10.51 -8.43
C VAL A 275 27.56 -9.54 -9.59
N SER A 276 27.49 -10.05 -10.83
CA SER A 276 27.53 -9.25 -12.06
C SER A 276 26.14 -8.85 -12.56
N SER A 277 25.09 -9.57 -12.15
CA SER A 277 23.71 -9.25 -12.51
C SER A 277 22.73 -9.85 -11.50
N ILE A 278 21.50 -9.32 -11.46
CA ILE A 278 20.39 -9.89 -10.69
C ILE A 278 19.17 -9.94 -11.62
N ALA A 279 18.64 -11.13 -11.88
CA ALA A 279 17.38 -11.30 -12.60
C ALA A 279 16.23 -11.47 -11.61
N PHE A 280 15.23 -10.61 -11.71
CA PHE A 280 13.99 -10.69 -10.94
C PHE A 280 12.90 -11.28 -11.83
N SER A 281 12.28 -12.35 -11.36
CA SER A 281 11.18 -13.02 -12.08
C SER A 281 9.95 -13.08 -11.19
N THR A 282 8.79 -12.71 -11.74
CA THR A 282 7.48 -12.98 -11.14
C THR A 282 6.70 -14.02 -11.95
N GLN A 283 5.85 -14.80 -11.30
CA GLN A 283 4.90 -15.71 -11.94
C GLN A 283 3.68 -15.93 -11.04
N HIS A 284 2.58 -16.39 -11.64
CA HIS A 284 1.33 -16.79 -10.96
C HIS A 284 0.58 -15.61 -10.35
N GLY A 285 -0.50 -15.88 -9.61
CA GLY A 285 -1.31 -14.84 -9.00
C GLY A 285 -2.36 -14.23 -9.93
N LEU A 286 -3.14 -13.30 -9.37
CA LEU A 286 -4.25 -12.59 -10.00
C LEU A 286 -3.96 -11.10 -10.13
N GLY A 287 -4.68 -10.41 -11.00
CA GLY A 287 -4.49 -8.98 -11.25
C GLY A 287 -3.29 -8.69 -12.16
N ASN A 288 -2.79 -7.46 -12.06
CA ASN A 288 -1.68 -6.97 -12.88
C ASN A 288 -0.68 -6.25 -11.98
N LEU A 289 0.58 -6.70 -12.03
CA LEU A 289 1.68 -6.07 -11.30
C LEU A 289 2.69 -5.46 -12.27
N THR A 290 3.30 -4.36 -11.84
CA THR A 290 4.48 -3.78 -12.47
C THR A 290 5.70 -4.06 -11.61
N LEU A 291 6.78 -4.54 -12.23
CA LEU A 291 8.05 -4.84 -11.56
C LEU A 291 9.11 -3.80 -11.95
N ALA A 292 9.81 -3.27 -10.96
CA ALA A 292 10.93 -2.34 -11.16
C ALA A 292 12.10 -2.67 -10.23
N ALA A 293 13.34 -2.46 -10.68
CA ALA A 293 14.53 -2.67 -9.87
C ALA A 293 15.58 -1.57 -10.06
N SER A 294 16.32 -1.28 -8.99
CA SER A 294 17.38 -0.27 -8.98
C SER A 294 18.55 -0.66 -8.05
N ALA A 295 19.77 -0.31 -8.49
CA ALA A 295 20.98 -0.38 -7.68
C ALA A 295 21.18 0.88 -6.80
N ASN A 296 20.45 1.96 -7.09
CA ASN A 296 20.66 3.30 -6.54
C ASN A 296 19.47 3.76 -5.68
N GLY A 297 19.05 2.92 -4.74
CA GLY A 297 17.90 3.18 -3.87
C GLY A 297 16.64 2.48 -4.36
N TRP A 298 15.48 2.93 -3.86
CA TRP A 298 14.18 2.37 -4.24
C TRP A 298 13.75 2.89 -5.61
N PRO A 299 13.22 2.04 -6.52
CA PRO A 299 12.71 2.49 -7.80
C PRO A 299 11.63 3.58 -7.69
N LYS A 300 11.72 4.61 -8.53
CA LYS A 300 10.78 5.74 -8.61
C LYS A 300 10.28 5.97 -10.03
N ALA A 301 9.14 6.62 -10.20
CA ALA A 301 8.66 7.00 -11.52
C ALA A 301 9.63 8.00 -12.19
N GLY A 302 9.88 7.83 -13.49
CA GLY A 302 10.71 8.76 -14.27
C GLY A 302 12.21 8.78 -13.95
N ASP A 303 12.70 7.87 -13.11
CA ASP A 303 14.14 7.71 -12.85
C ASP A 303 14.80 6.70 -13.83
N ASP A 304 16.08 6.39 -13.60
CA ASP A 304 16.85 5.42 -14.38
C ASP A 304 16.64 3.96 -13.96
N SER A 305 15.60 3.65 -13.16
CA SER A 305 15.28 2.29 -12.75
C SER A 305 14.85 1.43 -13.94
N ILE A 306 15.23 0.16 -13.89
CA ILE A 306 14.83 -0.81 -14.92
C ILE A 306 13.43 -1.31 -14.57
N ARG A 307 12.53 -1.28 -15.55
CA ARG A 307 11.13 -1.68 -15.41
C ARG A 307 10.79 -2.81 -16.37
N SER A 308 9.89 -3.68 -15.94
CA SER A 308 9.32 -4.69 -16.83
C SER A 308 8.60 -3.98 -17.97
N SER A 309 8.75 -4.52 -19.18
CA SER A 309 8.01 -4.10 -20.37
C SER A 309 6.92 -5.10 -20.72
N SER A 310 6.46 -5.89 -19.74
CA SER A 310 5.43 -6.92 -19.89
C SER A 310 4.39 -6.76 -18.80
N VAL A 311 3.12 -6.99 -19.15
CA VAL A 311 1.96 -6.98 -18.24
C VAL A 311 1.61 -8.38 -17.74
N GLY A 312 0.88 -8.40 -16.62
CA GLY A 312 0.35 -9.58 -15.97
C GLY A 312 0.99 -9.78 -14.61
N ASN A 313 1.34 -11.04 -14.33
CA ASN A 313 2.15 -11.40 -13.17
C ASN A 313 3.37 -12.22 -13.62
N THR A 314 3.89 -11.96 -14.83
CA THR A 314 5.00 -12.71 -15.47
C THR A 314 6.20 -11.83 -15.79
N GLU A 315 6.40 -10.79 -14.99
CA GLU A 315 7.34 -9.71 -15.21
C GLU A 315 8.79 -10.19 -15.07
N CYS A 316 9.66 -9.53 -15.84
CA CYS A 316 11.07 -9.81 -15.86
C CYS A 316 11.87 -8.51 -15.85
N VAL A 317 12.77 -8.37 -14.88
CA VAL A 317 13.71 -7.26 -14.81
C VAL A 317 15.11 -7.81 -14.54
N VAL A 318 16.08 -7.43 -15.37
CA VAL A 318 17.49 -7.84 -15.20
C VAL A 318 18.33 -6.61 -14.88
N LEU A 319 18.83 -6.54 -13.65
CA LEU A 319 19.79 -5.53 -13.21
C LEU A 319 21.20 -5.96 -13.60
N THR A 320 21.77 -5.33 -14.62
CA THR A 320 23.06 -5.74 -15.23
C THR A 320 24.31 -5.17 -14.56
N GLN A 321 24.15 -4.24 -13.62
CA GLN A 321 25.25 -3.62 -12.85
C GLN A 321 24.81 -3.41 -11.39
N PRO A 322 24.58 -4.48 -10.62
CA PRO A 322 24.18 -4.35 -9.23
C PRO A 322 25.30 -3.72 -8.41
N LYS A 323 24.93 -2.92 -7.41
CA LYS A 323 25.88 -2.37 -6.45
C LYS A 323 26.37 -3.49 -5.54
N ASN A 324 27.66 -3.49 -5.18
CA ASN A 324 28.16 -4.28 -4.05
C ASN A 324 27.61 -3.68 -2.74
N GLY A 325 26.47 -4.20 -2.31
CA GLY A 325 25.68 -3.66 -1.21
C GLY A 325 24.20 -3.92 -1.40
N TRP A 326 23.37 -2.96 -1.02
CA TRP A 326 21.92 -3.05 -1.17
C TRP A 326 21.47 -2.69 -2.59
N ASN A 327 20.61 -3.54 -3.14
CA ASN A 327 19.84 -3.34 -4.37
C ASN A 327 18.36 -3.51 -4.02
N ASN A 328 17.44 -2.90 -4.77
CA ASN A 328 16.03 -2.92 -4.41
C ASN A 328 15.16 -3.30 -5.61
N VAL A 329 14.12 -4.07 -5.33
CA VAL A 329 13.06 -4.41 -6.29
C VAL A 329 11.72 -3.99 -5.70
N ARG A 330 10.84 -3.48 -6.54
CA ARG A 330 9.51 -3.01 -6.19
C ARG A 330 8.48 -3.63 -7.12
N LEU A 331 7.42 -4.14 -6.52
CA LEU A 331 6.21 -4.63 -7.15
C LEU A 331 5.11 -3.63 -6.87
N GLU A 332 4.31 -3.33 -7.87
CA GLU A 332 3.33 -2.26 -7.84
C GLU A 332 2.05 -2.69 -8.58
N GLY A 333 0.91 -2.07 -8.28
CA GLY A 333 -0.38 -2.44 -8.86
C GLY A 333 -1.31 -3.17 -7.88
N LEU A 334 -2.42 -3.69 -8.43
CA LEU A 334 -3.43 -4.45 -7.70
C LEU A 334 -3.28 -5.94 -8.07
N PHE A 335 -2.62 -6.70 -7.18
CA PHE A 335 -2.30 -8.10 -7.42
C PHE A 335 -2.39 -8.93 -6.13
N LYS A 336 -2.49 -10.25 -6.30
CA LYS A 336 -2.45 -11.20 -5.18
C LYS A 336 -1.89 -12.56 -5.60
N GLY A 337 -1.14 -13.20 -4.70
CA GLY A 337 -0.70 -14.58 -4.88
C GLY A 337 0.44 -14.73 -5.89
N VAL A 338 1.31 -13.72 -5.97
CA VAL A 338 2.43 -13.69 -6.91
C VAL A 338 3.65 -14.34 -6.29
N SER A 339 4.31 -15.23 -7.03
CA SER A 339 5.62 -15.77 -6.67
C SER A 339 6.71 -14.85 -7.21
N LEU A 340 7.70 -14.50 -6.38
CA LEU A 340 8.84 -13.65 -6.77
C LEU A 340 10.17 -14.32 -6.43
N VAL A 341 11.15 -14.26 -7.33
CA VAL A 341 12.53 -14.71 -7.07
C VAL A 341 13.56 -13.72 -7.59
N ALA A 342 14.72 -13.67 -6.93
CA ALA A 342 15.91 -12.96 -7.40
C ALA A 342 17.05 -13.96 -7.65
N ASP A 343 17.60 -13.98 -8.87
CA ASP A 343 18.67 -14.88 -9.29
C ASP A 343 19.96 -14.11 -9.56
N PHE A 344 21.04 -14.45 -8.86
CA PHE A 344 22.33 -13.79 -9.00
C PHE A 344 23.09 -14.33 -10.21
N ASN A 345 23.82 -13.43 -10.87
CA ASN A 345 24.61 -13.72 -12.08
C ASN A 345 23.77 -14.28 -13.26
N ALA A 346 22.45 -14.15 -13.20
CA ALA A 346 21.56 -14.51 -14.28
C ALA A 346 21.41 -13.31 -15.25
N THR A 347 21.48 -13.60 -16.55
CA THR A 347 21.28 -12.60 -17.62
C THR A 347 19.89 -12.68 -18.25
N SER A 348 19.04 -13.58 -17.75
CA SER A 348 17.67 -13.81 -18.19
C SER A 348 16.83 -14.29 -17.01
N CYS A 349 15.53 -14.00 -17.04
CA CYS A 349 14.58 -14.45 -16.02
C CYS A 349 14.21 -15.94 -16.17
N ARG A 350 13.64 -16.51 -15.11
CA ARG A 350 13.09 -17.89 -15.12
C ARG A 350 11.77 -18.00 -15.89
N VAL A 351 11.18 -16.88 -16.29
CA VAL A 351 9.89 -16.82 -16.96
C VAL A 351 10.06 -16.21 -18.33
N THR A 352 9.24 -16.66 -19.28
CA THR A 352 9.03 -15.94 -20.53
C THR A 352 8.02 -14.84 -20.25
N PRO A 353 8.40 -13.55 -20.40
CA PRO A 353 7.48 -12.46 -20.12
C PRO A 353 6.23 -12.55 -20.99
N GLY A 354 5.09 -12.15 -20.41
CA GLY A 354 3.79 -12.11 -21.08
C GLY A 354 3.70 -11.09 -22.21
N ALA A 355 2.48 -10.67 -22.52
CA ALA A 355 2.24 -9.63 -23.52
C ALA A 355 3.05 -8.37 -23.18
N ALA A 356 3.47 -7.64 -24.22
CA ALA A 356 4.13 -6.36 -24.02
C ALA A 356 3.23 -5.46 -23.19
N ASP A 357 3.79 -4.86 -22.15
CA ASP A 357 3.17 -3.78 -21.43
C ASP A 357 3.00 -2.63 -22.43
N PRO A 358 1.77 -2.16 -22.69
CA PRO A 358 1.55 -1.01 -23.57
C PRO A 358 2.14 0.28 -22.98
N GLY A 359 2.79 0.21 -21.81
CA GLY A 359 3.28 1.34 -21.02
C GLY A 359 2.19 1.80 -20.07
N ASN A 360 1.36 0.88 -19.56
CA ASN A 360 0.16 1.21 -18.82
C ASN A 360 0.52 1.79 -17.44
N ASP A 361 0.56 3.12 -17.37
CA ASP A 361 0.47 3.88 -16.14
C ASP A 361 -0.99 4.08 -15.70
N GLY A 362 -1.97 3.55 -16.46
CA GLY A 362 -3.41 3.76 -16.34
C GLY A 362 -4.23 2.67 -15.62
N TYR A 363 -5.55 2.85 -15.58
CA TYR A 363 -6.49 1.81 -15.14
C TYR A 363 -6.90 0.89 -16.30
N ASP A 364 -6.53 -0.39 -16.17
CA ASP A 364 -6.59 -1.38 -17.25
C ASP A 364 -8.00 -1.89 -17.62
N TYR A 365 -8.99 -1.71 -16.76
CA TYR A 365 -10.30 -2.34 -16.94
C TYR A 365 -11.30 -1.39 -17.61
N ASN A 366 -12.16 -1.94 -18.48
CA ASN A 366 -13.27 -1.20 -19.10
C ASN A 366 -14.50 -1.07 -18.16
N GLY A 367 -14.29 -1.11 -16.86
CA GLY A 367 -15.37 -1.03 -15.88
C GLY A 367 -14.92 -1.19 -14.44
N VAL A 368 -15.86 -0.98 -13.53
CA VAL A 368 -15.70 -1.18 -12.10
C VAL A 368 -16.95 -1.84 -11.50
N HIS A 369 -16.71 -2.76 -10.57
CA HIS A 369 -17.73 -3.30 -9.68
C HIS A 369 -17.50 -2.79 -8.25
N VAL A 370 -18.50 -2.10 -7.68
CA VAL A 370 -18.41 -1.55 -6.32
C VAL A 370 -19.14 -2.45 -5.33
N LEU A 371 -18.40 -3.03 -4.38
CA LEU A 371 -18.97 -3.72 -3.24
C LEU A 371 -19.26 -2.72 -2.12
N VAL A 372 -20.54 -2.39 -1.91
CA VAL A 372 -20.96 -1.41 -0.90
C VAL A 372 -21.26 -2.12 0.42
N TYR A 373 -20.47 -1.81 1.45
CA TYR A 373 -20.62 -2.31 2.81
C TYR A 373 -21.16 -1.22 3.73
N PRO A 374 -22.48 -1.23 4.02
CA PRO A 374 -23.05 -0.37 5.04
C PRO A 374 -22.76 -0.91 6.44
N PHE A 375 -22.26 -0.04 7.31
CA PHE A 375 -21.96 -0.32 8.71
C PHE A 375 -22.87 0.48 9.64
N ARG A 376 -23.22 -0.15 10.77
CA ARG A 376 -23.84 0.49 11.92
C ARG A 376 -23.10 0.12 13.20
N PHE A 377 -23.34 0.89 14.25
CA PHE A 377 -22.88 0.62 15.60
C PHE A 377 -24.03 0.08 16.45
N PRO A 378 -23.75 -0.66 17.55
CA PRO A 378 -24.80 -1.12 18.45
C PRO A 378 -25.67 0.02 19.03
N ASP A 379 -25.10 1.22 19.16
CA ASP A 379 -25.75 2.42 19.69
C ASP A 379 -26.14 3.46 18.62
N GLN A 380 -25.78 3.26 17.35
CA GLN A 380 -26.07 4.21 16.27
C GLN A 380 -26.22 3.52 14.92
N ASP A 381 -27.40 3.68 14.29
CA ASP A 381 -27.64 3.14 12.95
C ASP A 381 -27.07 4.06 11.84
N LEU A 382 -26.83 3.49 10.66
CA LEU A 382 -26.50 4.25 9.46
C LEU A 382 -27.69 5.13 9.04
N GLU A 383 -27.46 6.43 8.87
CA GLU A 383 -28.52 7.38 8.50
C GLU A 383 -29.03 7.17 7.06
N PHE A 384 -28.20 6.62 6.18
CA PHE A 384 -28.52 6.46 4.76
C PHE A 384 -29.29 5.18 4.51
N THR A 385 -30.41 5.30 3.82
CA THR A 385 -31.19 4.14 3.37
C THR A 385 -30.56 3.49 2.14
N THR A 386 -30.78 2.19 1.95
CA THR A 386 -30.40 1.48 0.73
C THR A 386 -30.95 2.14 -0.54
N ALA A 387 -32.16 2.73 -0.47
CA ALA A 387 -32.76 3.45 -1.58
C ALA A 387 -31.99 4.74 -1.93
N GLN A 388 -31.55 5.51 -0.93
CA GLN A 388 -30.72 6.71 -1.16
C GLN A 388 -29.35 6.34 -1.73
N ILE A 389 -28.71 5.29 -1.21
CA ILE A 389 -27.43 4.80 -1.75
C ILE A 389 -27.61 4.40 -3.23
N ASN A 390 -28.62 3.57 -3.54
CA ASN A 390 -28.89 3.16 -4.92
C ASN A 390 -29.16 4.35 -5.85
N ALA A 391 -29.95 5.34 -5.41
CA ALA A 391 -30.28 6.50 -6.23
C ALA A 391 -29.04 7.34 -6.59
N GLU A 392 -28.07 7.46 -5.68
CA GLU A 392 -26.85 8.22 -5.93
C GLU A 392 -25.79 7.39 -6.66
N MET A 393 -25.68 6.08 -6.40
CA MET A 393 -24.85 5.17 -7.20
C MET A 393 -25.30 5.15 -8.68
N GLN A 394 -26.61 5.27 -8.93
CA GLN A 394 -27.15 5.40 -10.28
C GLN A 394 -26.67 6.70 -10.97
N LYS A 395 -26.66 7.83 -10.26
CA LYS A 395 -26.10 9.10 -10.79
C LYS A 395 -24.60 8.99 -11.02
N THR A 396 -23.87 8.32 -10.14
CA THR A 396 -22.43 8.05 -10.33
C THR A 396 -22.20 7.18 -11.57
N LYS A 397 -23.03 6.16 -11.80
CA LYS A 397 -22.99 5.35 -13.02
C LYS A 397 -23.24 6.19 -14.28
N GLU A 398 -24.25 7.05 -14.27
CA GLU A 398 -24.55 7.97 -15.38
C GLU A 398 -23.35 8.89 -15.66
N TYR A 399 -22.74 9.43 -14.61
CA TYR A 399 -21.53 10.22 -14.71
C TYR A 399 -20.37 9.44 -15.38
N PHE A 400 -20.02 8.25 -14.89
CA PHE A 400 -18.95 7.46 -15.52
C PHE A 400 -19.29 7.01 -16.95
N THR A 401 -20.57 6.80 -17.26
CA THR A 401 -21.02 6.52 -18.63
C THR A 401 -20.78 7.71 -19.55
N GLU A 402 -21.12 8.93 -19.10
CA GLU A 402 -20.85 10.18 -19.81
C GLU A 402 -19.34 10.40 -19.99
N GLN A 403 -18.57 10.25 -18.91
CA GLN A 403 -17.13 10.56 -18.90
C GLN A 403 -16.31 9.62 -19.77
N SER A 404 -16.72 8.35 -19.86
CA SER A 404 -16.08 7.31 -20.67
C SER A 404 -16.62 7.20 -22.09
N TYR A 405 -17.57 8.06 -22.46
CA TYR A 405 -18.23 8.00 -23.76
C TYR A 405 -18.91 6.65 -24.04
N GLY A 406 -19.39 5.99 -22.97
CA GLY A 406 -20.02 4.66 -23.01
C GLY A 406 -19.06 3.49 -22.87
N ASN A 407 -17.75 3.72 -22.81
CA ASN A 407 -16.74 2.66 -22.79
C ASN A 407 -16.43 2.11 -21.38
N PHE A 408 -17.14 2.57 -20.35
CA PHE A 408 -16.92 2.12 -18.97
C PHE A 408 -18.19 1.57 -18.32
N ASN A 409 -18.12 0.31 -17.90
CA ASN A 409 -19.21 -0.35 -17.20
C ASN A 409 -19.10 -0.13 -15.69
N PHE A 410 -19.95 0.75 -15.14
CA PHE A 410 -20.05 0.95 -13.69
C PHE A 410 -21.21 0.13 -13.11
N THR A 411 -20.89 -0.74 -12.15
CA THR A 411 -21.87 -1.61 -11.47
C THR A 411 -21.62 -1.62 -9.97
N TRP A 412 -22.62 -2.01 -9.18
CA TRP A 412 -22.48 -2.12 -7.73
C TRP A 412 -23.38 -3.19 -7.14
N GLU A 413 -23.02 -3.65 -5.95
CA GLU A 413 -23.81 -4.53 -5.10
C GLU A 413 -23.81 -3.98 -3.67
N ILE A 414 -24.98 -3.83 -3.06
CA ILE A 414 -25.09 -3.44 -1.65
C ILE A 414 -25.16 -4.70 -0.78
N LYS A 415 -24.13 -4.90 0.05
CA LYS A 415 -24.01 -6.01 0.97
C LYS A 415 -24.92 -5.83 2.19
N PRO A 416 -25.24 -6.92 2.92
CA PRO A 416 -25.98 -6.83 4.17
C PRO A 416 -25.30 -5.89 5.17
N LYS A 417 -26.10 -5.06 5.85
CA LYS A 417 -25.60 -4.09 6.83
C LYS A 417 -24.92 -4.79 8.00
N ILE A 418 -23.65 -4.44 8.25
CA ILE A 418 -22.81 -5.03 9.30
C ILE A 418 -22.96 -4.21 10.60
N THR A 419 -23.05 -4.90 11.73
CA THR A 419 -23.01 -4.27 13.06
C THR A 419 -21.60 -4.40 13.62
N MET A 420 -20.95 -3.27 13.91
CA MET A 420 -19.63 -3.27 14.52
C MET A 420 -19.65 -3.86 15.94
N PRO A 421 -18.54 -4.49 16.39
CA PRO A 421 -18.47 -5.10 17.72
C PRO A 421 -18.53 -4.08 18.87
N ASN A 422 -18.02 -2.86 18.63
CA ASN A 422 -17.99 -1.79 19.61
C ASN A 422 -18.96 -0.66 19.25
N ASN A 423 -19.39 0.10 20.27
CA ASN A 423 -20.20 1.31 20.13
C ASN A 423 -19.49 2.42 19.34
N HIS A 424 -20.24 3.34 18.75
CA HIS A 424 -19.71 4.45 17.94
C HIS A 424 -18.68 5.28 18.71
N ASN A 425 -18.94 5.54 19.99
CA ASN A 425 -18.04 6.30 20.86
C ASN A 425 -16.66 5.66 21.05
N TYR A 426 -16.53 4.34 20.87
CA TYR A 426 -15.23 3.65 20.90
C TYR A 426 -14.31 4.16 19.78
N TYR A 427 -14.85 4.29 18.56
CA TYR A 427 -14.12 4.77 17.39
C TYR A 427 -13.98 6.28 17.38
N ASN A 428 -14.96 7.01 17.89
CA ASN A 428 -14.84 8.47 18.06
C ASN A 428 -13.71 8.85 19.01
N SER A 429 -13.47 8.04 20.05
CA SER A 429 -12.38 8.28 21.01
C SER A 429 -10.99 7.98 20.41
N ASP A 430 -10.92 7.12 19.41
CA ASP A 430 -9.68 6.76 18.72
C ASP A 430 -9.98 6.23 17.30
N LYS A 431 -9.86 7.13 16.32
CA LYS A 431 -10.17 6.84 14.93
C LYS A 431 -9.23 5.81 14.30
N THR A 432 -8.05 5.58 14.88
CA THR A 432 -7.07 4.63 14.32
C THR A 432 -7.55 3.19 14.39
N LYS A 433 -8.53 2.91 15.26
CA LYS A 433 -9.18 1.61 15.43
C LYS A 433 -10.24 1.32 14.36
N TRP A 434 -10.76 2.34 13.69
CA TRP A 434 -11.81 2.16 12.69
C TRP A 434 -11.34 1.31 11.51
N ASN A 435 -10.20 1.69 10.90
CA ASN A 435 -9.65 1.02 9.72
C ASN A 435 -9.37 -0.48 9.91
N PRO A 436 -8.63 -0.92 10.95
CA PRO A 436 -8.40 -2.35 11.17
C PRO A 436 -9.70 -3.11 11.49
N ASP A 437 -10.58 -2.55 12.33
CA ASP A 437 -11.77 -3.26 12.78
C ASP A 437 -12.79 -3.46 11.64
N TYR A 438 -13.02 -2.45 10.78
CA TYR A 438 -13.93 -2.64 9.65
C TYR A 438 -13.34 -3.60 8.62
N LYS A 439 -12.02 -3.59 8.40
CA LYS A 439 -11.35 -4.52 7.49
C LYS A 439 -11.48 -5.96 7.98
N GLU A 440 -11.39 -6.19 9.28
CA GLU A 440 -11.70 -7.50 9.87
C GLU A 440 -13.14 -7.92 9.57
N GLN A 441 -14.10 -6.99 9.64
CA GLN A 441 -15.49 -7.30 9.27
C GLN A 441 -15.67 -7.62 7.79
N LEU A 442 -14.92 -6.99 6.89
CA LEU A 442 -14.91 -7.33 5.46
C LEU A 442 -14.40 -8.75 5.24
N VAL A 443 -13.31 -9.13 5.93
CA VAL A 443 -12.76 -10.50 5.89
C VAL A 443 -13.78 -11.51 6.42
N ASN A 444 -14.45 -11.21 7.55
CA ASN A 444 -15.51 -12.05 8.10
C ASN A 444 -16.71 -12.19 7.14
N ALA A 445 -16.96 -11.18 6.31
CA ALA A 445 -17.95 -11.21 5.24
C ALA A 445 -17.45 -11.89 3.96
N GLY A 446 -16.23 -12.44 3.95
CA GLY A 446 -15.64 -13.17 2.82
C GLY A 446 -15.03 -12.27 1.74
N THR A 447 -14.67 -11.03 2.05
CA THR A 447 -14.04 -10.10 1.12
C THR A 447 -12.66 -9.69 1.60
N ASP A 448 -11.68 -9.86 0.72
CA ASP A 448 -10.31 -9.42 0.97
C ASP A 448 -10.22 -7.89 0.76
N PRO A 449 -9.87 -7.10 1.80
CA PRO A 449 -9.80 -5.66 1.70
C PRO A 449 -8.64 -5.14 0.83
N ASN A 450 -7.63 -5.97 0.56
CA ASN A 450 -6.47 -5.61 -0.25
C ASN A 450 -6.62 -6.06 -1.71
N PHE A 451 -7.45 -7.08 -1.97
CA PHE A 451 -7.75 -7.57 -3.31
C PHE A 451 -9.20 -8.08 -3.38
N PRO A 452 -10.20 -7.19 -3.51
CA PRO A 452 -11.62 -7.60 -3.58
C PRO A 452 -11.96 -8.35 -4.88
N GLY A 453 -11.08 -8.28 -5.88
CA GLY A 453 -11.25 -8.88 -7.21
C GLY A 453 -10.75 -7.94 -8.30
N GLU A 454 -10.57 -8.48 -9.51
CA GLU A 454 -10.24 -7.68 -10.69
C GLU A 454 -11.36 -6.70 -11.02
N GLY A 455 -10.99 -5.47 -11.37
CA GLY A 455 -11.93 -4.38 -11.64
C GLY A 455 -12.95 -4.13 -10.51
N THR A 456 -12.60 -4.46 -9.26
CA THR A 456 -13.51 -4.38 -8.12
C THR A 456 -12.96 -3.43 -7.06
N ILE A 457 -13.82 -2.59 -6.49
CA ILE A 457 -13.48 -1.72 -5.35
C ILE A 457 -14.49 -1.89 -4.21
N ILE A 458 -14.08 -1.52 -3.01
CA ILE A 458 -14.91 -1.59 -1.81
C ILE A 458 -15.34 -0.19 -1.41
N MET A 459 -16.64 0.00 -1.17
CA MET A 459 -17.19 1.21 -0.57
C MET A 459 -17.64 0.91 0.86
N VAL A 460 -16.92 1.43 1.84
CA VAL A 460 -17.30 1.39 3.25
C VAL A 460 -18.14 2.62 3.55
N THR A 461 -19.36 2.46 4.06
CA THR A 461 -20.18 3.58 4.52
C THR A 461 -20.69 3.35 5.94
N ALA A 462 -20.58 4.36 6.79
CA ALA A 462 -20.91 4.30 8.21
C ALA A 462 -21.41 5.67 8.68
N PRO A 463 -22.05 5.77 9.86
CA PRO A 463 -22.11 7.04 10.59
C PRO A 463 -20.72 7.71 10.69
N PRO A 464 -20.62 9.05 10.58
CA PRO A 464 -19.33 9.76 10.62
C PRO A 464 -18.51 9.40 11.86
N ILE A 465 -17.22 9.10 11.68
CA ILE A 465 -16.30 8.74 12.78
C ILE A 465 -15.52 9.98 13.23
N GLY A 466 -15.60 10.31 14.52
CA GLY A 466 -15.01 11.50 15.13
C GLY A 466 -16.05 12.33 15.90
N THR A 467 -15.60 13.28 16.73
CA THR A 467 -16.49 14.06 17.63
C THR A 467 -16.65 15.53 17.24
N GLU A 468 -15.86 16.07 16.30
CA GLU A 468 -15.98 17.48 15.87
C GLU A 468 -15.76 17.61 14.36
N SER A 469 -16.25 18.70 13.76
CA SER A 469 -16.21 18.93 12.31
C SER A 469 -14.80 18.95 11.71
N THR A 470 -13.78 19.34 12.49
CA THR A 470 -12.37 19.32 12.08
C THR A 470 -11.70 17.95 12.29
N TYR A 471 -12.35 17.03 13.00
CA TYR A 471 -11.80 15.73 13.39
C TYR A 471 -12.58 14.55 12.80
N PHE A 472 -13.67 14.79 12.06
CA PHE A 472 -14.31 13.74 11.29
C PHE A 472 -13.32 13.15 10.28
N ILE A 473 -13.40 11.84 10.12
CA ILE A 473 -12.90 11.24 8.90
C ILE A 473 -13.80 11.78 7.78
N ASN A 474 -13.23 12.63 6.92
CA ASN A 474 -13.90 13.01 5.68
C ASN A 474 -13.99 11.79 4.76
N SER A 475 -14.82 11.86 3.72
CA SER A 475 -14.74 10.80 2.71
C SER A 475 -13.32 10.78 2.13
N GLN A 476 -12.77 9.58 1.99
CA GLN A 476 -11.39 9.36 1.61
C GLN A 476 -11.28 8.02 0.89
N ALA A 477 -10.35 7.92 -0.04
CA ALA A 477 -10.15 6.69 -0.78
C ALA A 477 -8.70 6.51 -1.19
N GLY A 478 -8.35 5.25 -1.39
CA GLY A 478 -7.10 4.82 -2.01
C GLY A 478 -7.29 3.39 -2.48
N PRO A 479 -6.65 2.96 -3.58
CA PRO A 479 -6.96 1.67 -4.18
C PRO A 479 -6.81 0.51 -3.16
N PRO A 480 -7.76 -0.44 -3.10
CA PRO A 480 -9.00 -0.57 -3.88
C PRO A 480 -10.24 -0.12 -3.08
N LEU A 481 -10.10 0.76 -2.09
CA LEU A 481 -11.11 1.03 -1.07
C LEU A 481 -11.44 2.52 -0.95
N MET A 482 -12.72 2.80 -0.77
CA MET A 482 -13.23 4.13 -0.43
C MET A 482 -14.08 4.10 0.84
N GLU A 483 -13.85 5.07 1.72
CA GLU A 483 -14.64 5.34 2.93
C GLU A 483 -15.55 6.55 2.64
N ILE A 484 -16.86 6.33 2.66
CA ILE A 484 -17.87 7.33 2.28
C ILE A 484 -18.82 7.59 3.45
N TYR A 485 -18.81 8.83 3.94
CA TYR A 485 -19.65 9.30 5.06
C TYR A 485 -20.79 10.23 4.62
N THR A 486 -21.09 10.20 3.33
CA THR A 486 -22.22 10.85 2.67
C THR A 486 -22.84 9.86 1.68
N TYR A 487 -23.96 10.20 1.07
CA TYR A 487 -24.49 9.40 -0.05
C TYR A 487 -24.37 10.15 -1.37
N LYS A 488 -23.89 11.39 -1.40
CA LYS A 488 -23.92 12.23 -2.61
C LYS A 488 -23.05 11.66 -3.73
N ALA A 489 -23.63 11.55 -4.92
CA ALA A 489 -22.99 11.00 -6.12
C ALA A 489 -21.67 11.68 -6.47
N GLY A 490 -21.57 13.00 -6.25
CA GLY A 490 -20.34 13.77 -6.46
C GLY A 490 -19.16 13.28 -5.63
N THR A 491 -19.38 13.03 -4.35
CA THR A 491 -18.35 12.46 -3.45
C THR A 491 -18.04 11.03 -3.86
N ILE A 492 -19.04 10.20 -4.12
CA ILE A 492 -18.82 8.81 -4.56
C ILE A 492 -17.99 8.78 -5.85
N ALA A 493 -18.28 9.64 -6.82
CA ALA A 493 -17.55 9.70 -8.09
C ALA A 493 -16.09 10.13 -7.89
N HIS A 494 -15.86 11.16 -7.05
CA HIS A 494 -14.52 11.63 -6.70
C HIS A 494 -13.69 10.53 -6.01
N GLU A 495 -14.25 9.91 -4.97
CA GLU A 495 -13.57 8.83 -4.24
C GLU A 495 -13.41 7.56 -5.08
N THR A 496 -14.32 7.30 -6.02
CA THR A 496 -14.12 6.25 -7.03
C THR A 496 -12.88 6.56 -7.86
N GLY A 497 -12.69 7.81 -8.32
CA GLY A 497 -11.47 8.20 -9.02
C GLY A 497 -10.20 7.84 -8.26
N HIS A 498 -10.16 8.14 -6.96
CA HIS A 498 -9.05 7.74 -6.08
C HIS A 498 -8.91 6.23 -5.90
N ALA A 499 -10.01 5.51 -5.67
CA ALA A 499 -10.00 4.05 -5.55
C ALA A 499 -9.55 3.35 -6.84
N LEU A 500 -9.65 4.04 -7.98
CA LEU A 500 -9.16 3.59 -9.29
C LEU A 500 -7.75 4.12 -9.63
N GLY A 501 -7.13 4.93 -8.78
CA GLY A 501 -5.72 5.35 -8.91
C GLY A 501 -5.48 6.81 -9.32
N LEU A 502 -6.53 7.63 -9.46
CA LEU A 502 -6.36 9.07 -9.73
C LEU A 502 -5.96 9.85 -8.47
N HIS A 503 -5.23 10.95 -8.66
CA HIS A 503 -4.99 11.95 -7.64
C HIS A 503 -5.88 13.19 -7.81
N HIS A 504 -5.82 14.10 -6.84
CA HIS A 504 -6.49 15.38 -6.99
C HIS A 504 -6.01 16.10 -8.24
N SER A 505 -6.93 16.70 -8.98
CA SER A 505 -6.57 17.70 -9.95
C SER A 505 -6.27 19.00 -9.21
N MET A 506 -5.01 19.42 -9.30
CA MET A 506 -4.47 20.58 -8.61
C MET A 506 -4.40 21.76 -9.58
N SER A 507 -3.94 22.90 -9.10
CA SER A 507 -3.55 24.03 -9.96
C SER A 507 -2.12 24.45 -9.69
N ILE A 508 -1.56 25.19 -10.63
CA ILE A 508 -0.22 25.76 -10.57
C ILE A 508 -0.27 27.26 -10.81
N GLU A 509 0.45 28.00 -9.96
CA GLU A 509 0.57 29.46 -10.04
C GLU A 509 2.04 29.88 -10.08
N GLY A 510 2.39 30.68 -11.09
CA GLY A 510 3.75 31.20 -11.31
C GLY A 510 4.01 32.60 -10.72
N GLY A 511 3.07 33.13 -9.93
CA GLY A 511 3.15 34.44 -9.29
C GLY A 511 2.96 35.58 -10.29
N ASN A 512 4.06 36.19 -10.73
CA ASN A 512 4.00 37.27 -11.73
C ASN A 512 4.11 36.76 -13.17
N SER A 513 4.12 35.45 -13.35
CA SER A 513 4.27 34.77 -14.64
C SER A 513 3.27 33.62 -14.68
N THR A 514 2.81 33.27 -15.88
CA THR A 514 1.91 32.12 -16.08
C THR A 514 2.54 30.81 -15.62
N LEU A 515 3.85 30.62 -15.85
CA LEU A 515 4.61 29.46 -15.39
C LEU A 515 6.11 29.81 -15.35
N ASN A 516 6.82 29.51 -14.25
CA ASN A 516 8.26 29.73 -14.15
C ASN A 516 9.09 28.54 -14.64
N GLY A 517 8.52 27.33 -14.64
CA GLY A 517 9.23 26.11 -15.06
C GLY A 517 10.27 25.63 -14.03
N ASN A 518 10.14 26.03 -12.76
CA ASN A 518 10.99 25.60 -11.65
C ASN A 518 10.25 25.62 -10.30
N SER A 519 10.98 25.33 -9.22
CA SER A 519 10.45 25.24 -7.85
C SER A 519 9.90 26.54 -7.25
N ASN A 520 9.93 27.67 -7.97
CA ASN A 520 9.26 28.90 -7.54
C ASN A 520 7.76 28.90 -7.85
N ASP A 521 7.31 27.99 -8.74
CA ASP A 521 5.89 27.78 -8.98
C ASP A 521 5.23 27.15 -7.75
N LYS A 522 3.99 27.55 -7.47
CA LYS A 522 3.23 27.04 -6.32
C LYS A 522 2.11 26.12 -6.79
N VAL A 523 2.15 24.87 -6.34
CA VAL A 523 1.02 23.94 -6.52
C VAL A 523 0.00 24.12 -5.40
N THR A 524 -1.28 24.22 -5.76
CA THR A 524 -2.38 24.24 -4.82
C THR A 524 -3.21 22.96 -4.95
N ASN A 525 -3.23 22.15 -3.89
CA ASN A 525 -4.03 20.94 -3.84
C ASN A 525 -5.52 21.24 -4.04
N TYR A 526 -6.24 20.38 -4.76
CA TYR A 526 -7.61 20.61 -5.24
C TYR A 526 -7.81 21.87 -6.10
N GLY A 527 -6.75 22.55 -6.54
CA GLY A 527 -6.86 23.87 -7.17
C GLY A 527 -7.60 23.91 -8.52
N ASN A 528 -7.84 22.76 -9.18
CA ASN A 528 -8.63 22.75 -10.40
C ASN A 528 -10.13 22.91 -10.09
N VAL A 529 -10.64 24.13 -10.28
CA VAL A 529 -12.06 24.46 -10.05
C VAL A 529 -13.02 23.90 -11.10
N PHE A 530 -12.49 23.41 -12.22
CA PHE A 530 -13.26 22.88 -13.34
C PHE A 530 -13.35 21.34 -13.34
N GLY A 531 -12.56 20.65 -12.52
CA GLY A 531 -12.42 19.18 -12.58
C GLY A 531 -13.13 18.45 -11.44
N LEU A 532 -13.68 17.26 -11.71
CA LEU A 532 -14.23 16.36 -10.67
C LEU A 532 -13.23 16.10 -9.55
N MET A 533 -12.00 15.77 -9.93
CA MET A 533 -10.92 15.45 -9.00
C MET A 533 -10.30 16.70 -8.35
N GLY A 534 -10.79 17.90 -8.68
CA GLY A 534 -10.47 19.15 -7.98
C GLY A 534 -11.67 19.61 -7.14
N MET A 535 -12.05 20.89 -7.22
CA MET A 535 -13.21 21.41 -6.48
C MET A 535 -14.57 21.06 -7.11
N GLY A 536 -14.59 20.43 -8.29
CA GLY A 536 -15.80 20.18 -9.08
C GLY A 536 -16.65 18.99 -8.63
N ALA A 537 -16.23 18.24 -7.60
CA ALA A 537 -16.95 17.05 -7.15
C ALA A 537 -18.42 17.32 -6.80
N HIS A 538 -18.72 18.45 -6.14
CA HIS A 538 -20.07 18.80 -5.69
C HIS A 538 -21.11 18.93 -6.82
N SER A 539 -20.65 19.18 -8.05
CA SER A 539 -21.51 19.40 -9.22
C SER A 539 -21.25 18.39 -10.34
N LEU A 540 -20.50 17.31 -10.06
CA LEU A 540 -20.14 16.29 -11.04
C LEU A 540 -19.52 16.90 -12.31
N GLU A 541 -18.57 17.83 -12.11
CA GLU A 541 -17.84 18.45 -13.22
C GLU A 541 -17.04 17.40 -14.02
N GLU A 542 -16.60 17.76 -15.22
CA GLU A 542 -15.86 16.86 -16.10
C GLU A 542 -14.51 16.38 -15.50
N MET A 543 -14.09 15.17 -15.85
CA MET A 543 -12.68 14.80 -15.78
C MET A 543 -11.92 15.48 -16.91
N ASN A 544 -10.74 16.02 -16.64
CA ASN A 544 -9.87 16.58 -17.68
C ASN A 544 -9.39 15.47 -18.64
N LEU A 545 -8.89 15.85 -19.82
CA LEU A 545 -8.46 14.88 -20.83
C LEU A 545 -7.29 14.00 -20.38
N MET A 546 -6.40 14.50 -19.53
CA MET A 546 -5.30 13.69 -18.95
C MET A 546 -5.86 12.52 -18.14
N TYR A 547 -6.85 12.77 -17.28
CA TYR A 547 -7.49 11.72 -16.47
C TYR A 547 -8.40 10.82 -17.30
N LYS A 548 -8.98 11.31 -18.40
CA LYS A 548 -9.67 10.40 -19.34
C LYS A 548 -8.69 9.45 -20.02
N ALA A 549 -7.51 9.93 -20.42
CA ALA A 549 -6.47 9.08 -21.01
C ALA A 549 -5.90 8.02 -20.05
N TYR A 550 -6.03 8.24 -18.74
CA TYR A 550 -5.64 7.26 -17.71
C TYR A 550 -6.48 5.98 -17.79
N PHE A 551 -7.75 6.05 -18.24
CA PHE A 551 -8.60 4.88 -18.30
C PHE A 551 -8.55 4.21 -19.68
N ASN A 552 -8.44 2.88 -19.66
CA ASN A 552 -8.43 2.08 -20.87
C ASN A 552 -9.66 2.36 -21.75
N ASN A 553 -9.41 2.66 -23.03
CA ASN A 553 -10.42 2.91 -24.08
C ASN A 553 -11.40 4.07 -23.83
N TRP A 554 -11.11 5.00 -22.91
CA TRP A 554 -11.98 6.19 -22.76
C TRP A 554 -11.75 7.20 -23.87
N ILE A 555 -10.48 7.43 -24.23
CA ILE A 555 -10.06 8.26 -25.36
C ILE A 555 -8.82 7.65 -26.01
N ASP A 556 -8.55 7.99 -27.27
CA ASP A 556 -7.39 7.50 -28.00
C ASP A 556 -6.47 8.62 -28.53
N ALA A 557 -5.43 8.23 -29.27
CA ALA A 557 -4.47 9.17 -29.84
C ALA A 557 -5.04 10.05 -30.97
N ALA A 558 -6.13 9.64 -31.61
CA ALA A 558 -6.83 10.44 -32.61
C ALA A 558 -7.72 11.51 -31.95
N ASP A 559 -8.30 11.21 -30.78
CA ASP A 559 -9.05 12.18 -29.98
C ASP A 559 -8.16 13.35 -29.51
N VAL A 560 -6.93 13.03 -29.10
CA VAL A 560 -5.97 13.98 -28.51
C VAL A 560 -4.58 13.80 -29.13
N PRO A 561 -4.36 14.25 -30.37
CA PRO A 561 -3.09 14.04 -31.05
C PRO A 561 -1.94 14.82 -30.42
N THR A 562 -0.74 14.28 -30.57
CA THR A 562 0.50 14.96 -30.17
C THR A 562 0.96 15.90 -31.26
N VAL A 563 1.04 17.20 -30.94
CA VAL A 563 1.49 18.24 -31.87
C VAL A 563 3.01 18.26 -31.94
N THR A 564 3.54 18.13 -33.16
CA THR A 564 4.99 18.12 -33.44
C THR A 564 5.39 19.14 -34.51
N GLN A 565 4.43 19.90 -35.04
CA GLN A 565 4.65 20.89 -36.10
C GLN A 565 3.86 22.15 -35.80
N SER A 566 4.36 23.30 -36.26
CA SER A 566 3.63 24.55 -36.18
C SER A 566 2.40 24.51 -37.09
N GLY A 567 1.28 25.07 -36.64
CA GLY A 567 0.04 25.09 -37.40
C GLY A 567 -1.15 25.59 -36.60
N THR A 568 -2.30 25.69 -37.26
CA THR A 568 -3.58 25.96 -36.60
C THR A 568 -4.32 24.64 -36.41
N TYR A 569 -4.70 24.37 -35.16
CA TYR A 569 -5.37 23.15 -34.74
C TYR A 569 -6.75 23.50 -34.20
N ARG A 570 -7.78 22.77 -34.65
CA ARG A 570 -9.14 22.91 -34.14
C ARG A 570 -9.38 21.89 -33.04
N ILE A 571 -9.93 22.36 -31.92
CA ILE A 571 -10.30 21.57 -30.75
C ILE A 571 -11.81 21.69 -30.55
N TYR A 572 -12.50 20.56 -30.53
CA TYR A 572 -13.93 20.49 -30.23
C TYR A 572 -14.19 20.33 -28.74
N SER A 573 -15.34 20.82 -28.28
CA SER A 573 -15.72 20.76 -26.87
C SER A 573 -15.96 19.31 -26.43
N PHE A 574 -15.25 18.84 -25.41
CA PHE A 574 -15.30 17.43 -24.99
C PHE A 574 -16.38 17.11 -23.95
N ASN A 575 -16.95 18.14 -23.31
CA ASN A 575 -17.87 18.06 -22.18
C ASN A 575 -19.36 17.81 -22.57
N HIS A 576 -19.57 17.02 -23.63
CA HIS A 576 -20.89 16.65 -24.20
C HIS A 576 -20.98 15.15 -24.49
N GLY A 577 -20.29 14.35 -23.68
CA GLY A 577 -20.24 12.89 -23.82
C GLY A 577 -21.61 12.25 -23.67
N THR A 578 -21.81 11.13 -24.36
CA THR A 578 -22.96 10.25 -24.11
C THR A 578 -22.48 8.80 -24.14
N ALA A 579 -23.39 7.86 -23.86
CA ALA A 579 -23.11 6.43 -24.03
C ALA A 579 -22.80 6.03 -25.49
N SER A 580 -22.95 6.93 -26.47
CA SER A 580 -22.68 6.68 -27.89
C SER A 580 -21.37 7.32 -28.39
N GLY A 581 -20.60 7.98 -27.53
CA GLY A 581 -19.37 8.66 -27.93
C GLY A 581 -19.24 10.07 -27.34
N HIS A 582 -18.10 10.72 -27.65
CA HIS A 582 -17.88 12.14 -27.37
C HIS A 582 -18.68 13.07 -28.29
N ASN A 583 -19.22 12.53 -29.40
CA ASN A 583 -20.11 13.20 -30.35
C ASN A 583 -19.50 14.39 -31.11
N ALA A 584 -18.22 14.69 -30.88
CA ALA A 584 -17.53 15.75 -31.60
C ALA A 584 -17.15 15.28 -33.01
N PRO A 585 -17.16 16.16 -34.02
CA PRO A 585 -16.81 15.82 -35.39
C PRO A 585 -15.29 15.70 -35.63
N GLY A 586 -14.46 15.95 -34.61
CA GLY A 586 -13.01 15.85 -34.69
C GLY A 586 -12.35 15.89 -33.32
N ASN A 587 -11.05 16.18 -33.30
CA ASN A 587 -10.20 16.13 -32.11
C ASN A 587 -10.77 16.98 -30.97
N ILE A 588 -10.71 16.43 -29.76
CA ILE A 588 -11.28 17.04 -28.54
C ILE A 588 -10.21 17.65 -27.62
N GLY A 589 -8.94 17.48 -27.96
CA GLY A 589 -7.81 18.15 -27.30
C GLY A 589 -6.51 18.02 -28.09
N LEU A 590 -5.42 18.50 -27.50
CA LEU A 590 -4.06 18.35 -28.03
C LEU A 590 -3.09 17.99 -26.91
N LYS A 591 -2.06 17.21 -27.24
CA LYS A 591 -0.86 17.02 -26.42
C LYS A 591 0.32 17.77 -27.01
N ILE A 592 1.08 18.48 -26.18
CA ILE A 592 2.31 19.16 -26.60
C ILE A 592 3.41 18.85 -25.58
N LYS A 593 4.58 18.44 -26.05
CA LYS A 593 5.74 18.22 -25.17
C LYS A 593 6.43 19.54 -24.85
N SER A 594 6.87 19.70 -23.60
CA SER A 594 7.76 20.80 -23.19
C SER A 594 9.07 20.78 -23.98
N GLY A 595 9.78 21.90 -24.02
CA GLY A 595 11.10 21.99 -24.67
C GLY A 595 12.17 21.07 -24.09
N ASP A 596 12.05 20.67 -22.82
CA ASP A 596 12.90 19.65 -22.19
C ASP A 596 12.48 18.19 -22.51
N GLY A 597 11.31 17.98 -23.11
CA GLY A 597 10.75 16.69 -23.49
C GLY A 597 10.06 15.92 -22.35
N ASP A 598 10.21 16.35 -21.11
CA ASP A 598 9.80 15.59 -19.93
C ASP A 598 8.33 15.79 -19.57
N LYS A 599 7.77 16.97 -19.86
CA LYS A 599 6.41 17.36 -19.48
C LYS A 599 5.46 17.25 -20.66
N THR A 600 4.18 17.05 -20.36
CA THR A 600 3.13 17.02 -21.37
C THR A 600 2.06 18.04 -21.01
N TYR A 601 1.79 18.96 -21.93
CA TYR A 601 0.69 19.91 -21.86
C TYR A 601 -0.54 19.32 -22.55
N TRP A 602 -1.64 19.23 -21.81
CA TRP A 602 -2.94 18.80 -22.28
C TRP A 602 -3.83 20.02 -22.49
N VAL A 603 -4.09 20.34 -23.75
CA VAL A 603 -4.89 21.50 -24.15
C VAL A 603 -6.32 21.04 -24.43
N GLU A 604 -7.29 21.64 -23.73
CA GLU A 604 -8.69 21.21 -23.78
C GLU A 604 -9.65 22.40 -23.88
N TYR A 605 -10.82 22.16 -24.49
CA TYR A 605 -11.88 23.15 -24.68
C TYR A 605 -13.21 22.67 -24.09
N ARG A 606 -13.90 23.57 -23.40
CA ARG A 606 -15.19 23.32 -22.76
C ARG A 606 -16.11 24.52 -23.00
N THR A 607 -17.39 24.28 -23.21
CA THR A 607 -18.36 25.39 -23.40
C THR A 607 -19.25 25.69 -22.21
N MET A 608 -19.27 24.84 -21.19
CA MET A 608 -20.17 25.00 -20.03
C MET A 608 -19.55 24.40 -18.78
N GLN A 609 -19.76 25.09 -17.67
CA GLN A 609 -19.52 24.57 -16.33
C GLN A 609 -20.82 23.96 -15.79
N LYS A 610 -20.82 22.70 -15.32
CA LYS A 610 -22.04 22.02 -14.87
C LYS A 610 -22.66 22.68 -13.64
N SER A 611 -21.83 23.19 -12.73
CA SER A 611 -22.27 23.97 -11.56
C SER A 611 -23.05 25.25 -11.93
N GLU A 612 -22.91 25.76 -13.16
CA GLU A 612 -23.53 27.01 -13.60
C GLU A 612 -24.72 26.81 -14.56
N ILE A 613 -25.09 25.57 -14.91
CA ILE A 613 -26.12 25.28 -15.92
C ILE A 613 -27.51 25.85 -15.57
N ASN A 614 -27.80 25.98 -14.27
CA ASN A 614 -29.06 26.55 -13.76
C ASN A 614 -28.90 28.00 -13.26
N THR A 615 -27.72 28.60 -13.45
CA THR A 615 -27.44 29.98 -13.07
C THR A 615 -27.84 30.90 -14.21
N ASN A 616 -28.46 32.05 -13.90
CA ASN A 616 -28.75 33.07 -14.91
C ASN A 616 -27.45 33.40 -15.68
N PRO A 617 -27.46 33.41 -17.03
CA PRO A 617 -26.29 33.75 -17.84
C PRO A 617 -25.52 34.98 -17.39
N ASP A 618 -26.20 36.04 -16.92
CA ASP A 618 -25.56 37.28 -16.45
C ASP A 618 -24.73 37.08 -15.16
N ASN A 619 -24.97 35.98 -14.44
CA ASN A 619 -24.31 35.62 -13.18
C ASN A 619 -23.35 34.42 -13.33
N GLN A 620 -23.18 33.87 -14.54
CA GLN A 620 -22.20 32.82 -14.79
C GLN A 620 -20.81 33.45 -14.85
N LEU A 621 -19.92 33.04 -13.95
CA LEU A 621 -18.58 33.64 -13.85
C LEU A 621 -17.55 32.83 -14.65
N ARG A 622 -17.68 31.50 -14.65
CA ARG A 622 -16.73 30.60 -15.31
C ARG A 622 -17.10 30.27 -16.74
N THR A 623 -18.38 30.03 -17.00
CA THR A 623 -18.86 29.60 -18.32
C THR A 623 -18.48 30.56 -19.45
N PRO A 624 -18.58 31.90 -19.30
CA PRO A 624 -18.13 32.83 -20.34
C PRO A 624 -16.63 32.72 -20.66
N LEU A 625 -15.79 32.46 -19.65
CA LEU A 625 -14.34 32.30 -19.79
C LEU A 625 -13.98 30.99 -20.49
N LEU A 626 -14.68 29.90 -20.15
CA LEU A 626 -14.55 28.60 -20.81
C LEU A 626 -14.94 28.69 -22.29
N GLN A 627 -16.07 29.33 -22.61
CA GLN A 627 -16.53 29.52 -23.99
C GLN A 627 -15.60 30.40 -24.84
N ASN A 628 -14.64 31.08 -24.24
CA ASN A 628 -13.78 32.06 -24.90
C ASN A 628 -12.28 31.75 -24.74
N GLY A 629 -11.93 30.59 -24.19
CA GLY A 629 -10.55 30.20 -23.97
C GLY A 629 -10.37 28.69 -23.88
N ILE A 630 -9.11 28.28 -23.75
CA ILE A 630 -8.71 26.89 -23.54
C ILE A 630 -8.21 26.71 -22.11
N LEU A 631 -8.38 25.50 -21.57
CA LEU A 631 -7.71 25.08 -20.35
C LEU A 631 -6.44 24.32 -20.73
N ILE A 632 -5.41 24.46 -19.90
CA ILE A 632 -4.14 23.76 -20.09
C ILE A 632 -3.82 23.02 -18.79
N ASN A 633 -3.76 21.68 -18.85
CA ASN A 633 -3.36 20.85 -17.73
C ASN A 633 -1.94 20.30 -17.98
N LEU A 634 -1.06 20.42 -17.00
CA LEU A 634 0.33 19.98 -17.08
C LEU A 634 0.51 18.63 -16.36
N GLN A 635 1.14 17.69 -17.05
CA GLN A 635 1.51 16.36 -16.56
C GLN A 635 3.02 16.27 -16.28
N ASN A 636 3.40 15.48 -15.27
CA ASN A 636 4.78 15.19 -14.85
C ASN A 636 5.58 16.41 -14.33
N TYR A 637 4.89 17.46 -13.86
CA TYR A 637 5.53 18.68 -13.38
C TYR A 637 5.44 18.83 -11.87
N MET A 638 6.57 19.12 -11.21
CA MET A 638 6.70 19.15 -9.74
C MET A 638 6.03 17.94 -9.05
N ASP A 639 6.13 16.77 -9.69
CA ASP A 639 5.56 15.53 -9.18
C ASP A 639 6.61 14.84 -8.29
N GLU A 640 6.43 14.94 -6.96
CA GLU A 640 7.35 14.36 -5.98
C GLU A 640 6.98 12.91 -5.60
N ASN A 641 5.95 12.34 -6.23
CA ASN A 641 5.39 11.04 -5.85
C ASN A 641 6.19 9.86 -6.44
N ALA A 642 6.46 8.87 -5.58
CA ALA A 642 7.40 7.78 -5.88
C ALA A 642 6.75 6.52 -6.51
N ALA A 643 5.43 6.47 -6.73
CA ALA A 643 4.71 5.26 -7.12
C ALA A 643 4.03 5.40 -8.51
N PRO A 644 4.63 4.89 -9.62
CA PRO A 644 4.20 5.08 -11.00
C PRO A 644 2.71 4.89 -11.36
N TRP A 645 2.03 3.92 -10.74
CA TRP A 645 0.61 3.60 -11.00
C TRP A 645 -0.36 4.47 -10.16
N TYR A 646 0.20 5.25 -9.22
CA TYR A 646 -0.46 6.24 -8.35
C TYR A 646 0.28 7.59 -8.51
N ASN A 647 0.59 7.96 -9.76
CA ASN A 647 1.40 9.15 -10.10
C ASN A 647 0.77 9.98 -11.22
N HIS A 648 -0.49 10.39 -11.03
CA HIS A 648 -1.24 11.18 -12.01
C HIS A 648 -1.79 12.44 -11.40
N ASN A 649 -0.88 13.36 -11.06
CA ASN A 649 -1.28 14.72 -10.70
C ASN A 649 -1.51 15.54 -11.97
N SER A 650 -2.72 16.04 -12.16
CA SER A 650 -3.03 17.03 -13.20
C SER A 650 -2.94 18.44 -12.60
N LEU A 651 -2.07 19.28 -13.16
CA LEU A 651 -1.91 20.67 -12.72
C LEU A 651 -2.56 21.64 -13.70
N LEU A 652 -3.69 22.24 -13.32
CA LEU A 652 -4.32 23.30 -14.10
C LEU A 652 -3.44 24.56 -14.09
N LEU A 653 -3.04 25.02 -15.27
CA LEU A 653 -2.29 26.25 -15.47
C LEU A 653 -3.18 27.49 -15.25
N ASP A 654 -2.72 28.43 -14.44
CA ASP A 654 -3.28 29.78 -14.39
C ASP A 654 -2.72 30.66 -15.53
N SER A 655 -3.53 30.90 -16.54
CA SER A 655 -3.15 31.72 -17.70
C SER A 655 -3.22 33.23 -17.43
N THR A 656 -3.71 33.65 -16.27
CA THR A 656 -4.03 35.03 -15.90
C THR A 656 -3.31 35.44 -14.61
N PRO A 657 -1.98 35.48 -14.61
CA PRO A 657 -1.20 35.67 -13.39
C PRO A 657 -1.61 36.97 -12.65
N ASN A 658 -1.75 36.87 -11.33
CA ASN A 658 -2.21 37.92 -10.42
C ASN A 658 -3.70 38.32 -10.50
N SER A 659 -4.61 37.48 -10.95
CA SER A 659 -6.06 37.73 -10.96
C SER A 659 -6.73 37.67 -9.56
N ARG A 660 -6.12 38.30 -8.54
CA ARG A 660 -6.52 38.09 -7.14
C ARG A 660 -7.91 38.63 -6.80
N SER A 661 -8.79 37.75 -6.32
CA SER A 661 -10.00 38.11 -5.59
C SER A 661 -9.78 38.14 -4.06
N SER A 662 -10.79 38.56 -3.29
CA SER A 662 -10.72 38.69 -1.83
C SER A 662 -10.57 37.37 -1.05
N ASN A 663 -10.92 36.21 -1.64
CA ASN A 663 -10.69 34.86 -1.08
C ASN A 663 -9.62 34.12 -1.92
N TRP A 664 -8.45 34.72 -1.92
CA TRP A 664 -7.38 34.71 -2.93
C TRP A 664 -6.75 33.37 -3.36
N ALA A 665 -6.97 32.23 -2.70
CA ALA A 665 -6.25 31.00 -3.06
C ALA A 665 -7.03 30.03 -3.97
N LEU A 666 -8.37 30.15 -4.00
CA LEU A 666 -9.24 29.23 -4.76
C LEU A 666 -10.07 29.95 -5.83
N GLU A 667 -10.38 31.23 -5.62
CA GLU A 667 -11.16 32.03 -6.57
C GLU A 667 -10.31 32.58 -7.73
N ASP A 668 -8.99 32.71 -7.53
CA ASP A 668 -7.99 33.10 -8.54
C ASP A 668 -8.14 32.23 -9.79
N PHE A 669 -8.25 30.91 -9.62
CA PHE A 669 -8.29 29.96 -10.73
C PHE A 669 -9.60 29.98 -11.56
N ASN A 670 -10.58 30.82 -11.22
CA ASN A 670 -11.79 30.93 -12.06
C ASN A 670 -11.50 31.52 -13.44
N ASP A 671 -10.43 32.32 -13.60
CA ASP A 671 -10.03 32.90 -14.89
C ASP A 671 -8.81 32.26 -15.54
N SER A 672 -8.39 31.10 -15.03
CA SER A 672 -7.36 30.24 -15.62
C SER A 672 -7.42 30.00 -17.14
N PRO A 673 -8.60 29.92 -17.82
CA PRO A 673 -8.60 29.62 -19.24
C PRO A 673 -7.85 30.68 -20.07
N LEU A 674 -6.88 30.26 -20.88
CA LEU A 674 -6.15 31.12 -21.81
C LEU A 674 -7.13 31.66 -22.86
N GLN A 675 -7.41 32.95 -22.81
CA GLN A 675 -8.44 33.57 -23.64
C GLN A 675 -7.97 33.78 -25.09
N ILE A 676 -8.91 33.88 -26.02
CA ILE A 676 -8.62 34.35 -27.39
C ILE A 676 -7.87 35.69 -27.33
N ASN A 677 -6.82 35.81 -28.15
CA ASN A 677 -5.86 36.91 -28.17
C ASN A 677 -4.86 36.95 -26.98
N GLN A 678 -4.76 35.90 -26.18
CA GLN A 678 -3.67 35.72 -25.21
C GLN A 678 -2.71 34.63 -25.70
N THR A 679 -1.42 34.76 -25.37
CA THR A 679 -0.39 33.78 -25.75
C THR A 679 0.20 33.15 -24.50
N PHE A 680 0.30 31.83 -24.50
CA PHE A 680 1.16 31.09 -23.58
C PHE A 680 2.44 30.68 -24.29
N THR A 681 3.60 30.80 -23.63
CA THR A 681 4.89 30.35 -24.14
C THR A 681 5.51 29.39 -23.14
N ASP A 682 5.96 28.24 -23.63
CA ASP A 682 6.66 27.22 -22.86
C ASP A 682 7.94 27.78 -22.21
N PRO A 683 8.13 27.67 -20.89
CA PRO A 683 9.33 28.17 -20.22
C PRO A 683 10.64 27.53 -20.71
N TRP A 684 10.57 26.34 -21.32
CA TRP A 684 11.73 25.64 -21.87
C TRP A 684 11.92 25.89 -23.37
N ASN A 685 11.27 26.92 -23.92
CA ASN A 685 11.36 27.32 -25.33
C ASN A 685 11.00 26.20 -26.32
N GLY A 686 10.08 25.29 -25.97
CA GLY A 686 9.60 24.26 -26.90
C GLY A 686 8.52 24.76 -27.87
N PHE A 687 7.60 25.60 -27.38
CA PHE A 687 6.45 26.06 -28.17
C PHE A 687 5.75 27.32 -27.62
N SER A 688 4.82 27.86 -28.40
CA SER A 688 3.79 28.81 -27.94
C SER A 688 2.39 28.40 -28.41
N ILE A 689 1.37 28.69 -27.60
CA ILE A 689 -0.06 28.49 -27.94
C ILE A 689 -0.77 29.84 -27.97
N TYR A 690 -1.57 30.06 -29.00
CA TYR A 690 -2.36 31.28 -29.20
C TYR A 690 -3.77 30.94 -29.72
N PRO A 691 -4.84 31.02 -28.91
CA PRO A 691 -6.20 30.80 -29.39
C PRO A 691 -6.64 31.94 -30.32
N VAL A 692 -7.12 31.59 -31.52
CA VAL A 692 -7.35 32.54 -32.63
C VAL A 692 -8.81 32.76 -32.99
N ASP A 693 -9.65 31.72 -32.92
CA ASP A 693 -11.04 31.79 -33.36
C ASP A 693 -11.88 30.72 -32.67
N LYS A 694 -13.21 30.86 -32.69
CA LYS A 694 -14.15 29.85 -32.19
C LYS A 694 -15.42 29.83 -33.03
N GLY A 695 -16.10 28.68 -33.04
CA GLY A 695 -17.35 28.53 -33.78
C GLY A 695 -18.13 27.30 -33.39
N GLY A 696 -19.09 26.94 -34.27
CA GLY A 696 -20.09 25.91 -33.97
C GLY A 696 -21.21 26.43 -33.08
N THR A 697 -22.00 25.50 -32.52
CA THR A 697 -23.14 25.83 -31.65
C THR A 697 -22.70 25.70 -30.20
N LEU A 698 -22.58 26.82 -29.47
CA LEU A 698 -22.20 26.81 -28.06
C LEU A 698 -23.11 25.89 -27.23
N GLY A 699 -22.51 25.16 -26.29
CA GLY A 699 -23.25 24.19 -25.47
C GLY A 699 -23.54 22.86 -26.19
N THR A 700 -22.86 22.58 -27.31
CA THR A 700 -22.96 21.30 -28.02
C THR A 700 -21.58 20.75 -28.38
N ALA A 701 -21.51 19.47 -28.76
CA ALA A 701 -20.26 18.82 -29.22
C ALA A 701 -19.70 19.43 -30.53
N ASP A 702 -20.51 20.16 -31.29
CA ASP A 702 -20.08 20.85 -32.52
C ASP A 702 -19.36 22.17 -32.23
N ALA A 703 -19.38 22.66 -30.98
CA ALA A 703 -18.63 23.84 -30.60
C ALA A 703 -17.12 23.57 -30.67
N TRP A 704 -16.37 24.53 -31.19
CA TRP A 704 -14.93 24.41 -31.34
C TRP A 704 -14.19 25.72 -31.09
N ILE A 705 -12.90 25.59 -30.81
CA ILE A 705 -11.92 26.68 -30.74
C ILE A 705 -10.70 26.30 -31.60
N GLU A 706 -10.12 27.28 -32.28
CA GLU A 706 -8.87 27.13 -33.02
C GLU A 706 -7.71 27.71 -32.23
N VAL A 707 -6.62 26.96 -32.19
CA VAL A 707 -5.37 27.36 -31.53
C VAL A 707 -4.23 27.30 -32.52
N GLN A 708 -3.50 28.41 -32.65
CA GLN A 708 -2.24 28.44 -33.36
C GLN A 708 -1.14 27.95 -32.42
N VAL A 709 -0.46 26.89 -32.82
CA VAL A 709 0.72 26.35 -32.14
C VAL A 709 1.95 26.68 -32.97
N THR A 710 2.97 27.23 -32.33
CA THR A 710 4.30 27.43 -32.94
C THR A 710 5.31 26.59 -32.17
N ILE A 711 5.97 25.65 -32.85
CA ILE A 711 7.09 24.87 -32.31
C ILE A 711 8.41 25.58 -32.67
N PHE A 712 9.35 25.64 -31.72
CA PHE A 712 10.62 26.37 -31.88
C PHE A 712 11.81 25.49 -32.22
#